data_AF-A0A821YDA9-F1
#
_entry.id   AF-A0A821YDA9-F1
#
_cell.length_a   1.000
_cell.length_b   1.000
_cell.length_c   1.000
_cell.angle_alpha   90.00
_cell.angle_beta   90.00
_cell.angle_gamma   90.00
#
_symmetry.space_group_name_H-M   'P 1'
#
loop_
_entity.id
_entity.type
_entity.pdbx_description
1 polymer ?
#
loop_
_entity_poly.entity_id
_entity_poly.type
_entity_poly.pdbx_seq_one_letter_code
_entity_poly.pdbx_strand_id
1 'polypeptide(L)'
;MANTKQPELKEPGPSDNQLIDYKKSNKTEQLTTAYGRPVGERSTVITVGPRGPLLLSDFPYIEDTQKFDRERIPERVVHAKGGGAFGVFEATDDISDICKAKVFKKGTKTRVLARFSTVAGESGSADTVRDPRGFAIKMYTDEGIWDLVANNTPIFFIRDPFLFQMFIHSQKRNPQTHLKDPNMVWDFFASNPQATHQFLFLYSDRGVPDGFRFMHGYGSHTFKMVNDKDEFVWVKFHFRSDQGIKNIEPERAKILAGEQPDYAIADLYNAIAKKDYPSWTLYLQVATHEQVQKMPFNPFDLTKVFSQKEFPLRRVGKMTLNENAENYFAQIEQAAFSPAHMPPGIEASPDKMLQGRLFSYGDTHLHRLGTNYLLLPVNNPETNKSVKVCTYQRDGAMQVGHNHSGCPNYYRNTFHGPEVMKPEKYLEHATFESGMAARHEANDDDNYSQPRVFYQKVLDDRGRAHLIQNIVEHLQQCTDKDIIRRSVAVLANVDNDFGKQLATKLNVDLSKKQRSLLAANDIANSVTECSSTPHKRRRQTNQALEALGQLIKDPTIDDVDNKLNKNDILSLTLARILRQKYWPSNVPNRNVELASGIETFSIEDDLNGFIIVLNTTGRIILMSDNVETYLRKNVRSLYPQMTNIYNCVSEEDHESIRKVLSTSTTIEQQIICTWNLLRGKRPSRNHTETKTMLMTGRFFFINNEENEEQHEPLFIARCEQILSSTPNIPTNSIGSTSSKILRFVLTDQLYISEISPNTESLLGYKAGDIIDQSINRFLPAEHINIFEQTRQNCILGQHYTMMNVLDLYTCNGDRLTFLCNTHMLVEGRRKAMKLGFLAQLIDPLAQNEFDQYARKQNFERLKTTTQQESTLVSNINLNNLATANILSCK
;
A
#
# COMPACT_ATOMS: atom_id res chain seq x y z
N MET A 1 32.55 23.42 38.11
CA MET A 1 32.38 24.88 37.87
C MET A 1 32.34 25.07 36.36
N ALA A 2 31.13 25.12 35.78
CA ALA A 2 30.96 25.39 34.36
C ALA A 2 31.26 26.88 34.12
N ASN A 3 32.10 27.16 33.14
CA ASN A 3 32.52 28.50 32.73
C ASN A 3 31.31 29.18 32.04
N THR A 4 30.43 29.79 32.83
CA THR A 4 29.36 30.65 32.32
C THR A 4 29.99 31.89 31.71
N LYS A 5 30.30 31.82 30.42
CA LYS A 5 30.49 33.04 29.61
C LYS A 5 29.26 33.92 29.86
N GLN A 6 29.47 35.16 30.30
CA GLN A 6 28.41 36.16 30.34
C GLN A 6 27.72 36.18 28.96
N PRO A 7 26.38 36.23 28.90
CA PRO A 7 25.70 36.35 27.62
C PRO A 7 26.17 37.64 26.95
N GLU A 8 26.88 37.52 25.83
CA GLU A 8 27.18 38.66 24.96
C GLU A 8 25.85 39.31 24.59
N LEU A 9 25.66 40.56 25.00
CA LEU A 9 24.50 41.36 24.61
C LEU A 9 24.47 41.40 23.08
N LYS A 10 23.45 40.78 22.50
CA LYS A 10 23.21 40.80 21.05
C LYS A 10 23.11 42.26 20.61
N GLU A 11 23.93 42.68 19.66
CA GLU A 11 23.80 44.02 19.07
C GLU A 11 22.40 44.20 18.46
N PRO A 12 21.73 45.34 18.69
CA PRO A 12 20.40 45.59 18.14
C PRO A 12 20.39 45.50 16.60
N GLY A 13 19.47 44.72 16.06
CA GLY A 13 19.20 44.62 14.63
C GLY A 13 18.24 45.71 14.12
N PRO A 14 18.05 45.82 12.79
CA PRO A 14 17.03 46.70 12.21
C PRO A 14 15.63 46.54 12.80
N SER A 15 15.21 45.31 13.11
CA SER A 15 13.93 45.02 13.77
C SER A 15 13.80 45.73 15.12
N ASP A 16 14.89 45.83 15.87
CA ASP A 16 14.92 46.45 17.20
C ASP A 16 14.87 47.98 17.12
N ASN A 17 15.19 48.55 15.95
CA ASN A 17 15.22 49.98 15.69
C ASN A 17 13.94 50.52 15.03
N GLN A 18 12.93 49.70 14.75
CA GLN A 18 11.75 50.10 13.95
C GLN A 18 11.05 51.37 14.51
N LEU A 19 10.83 51.46 15.83
CA LEU A 19 10.21 52.64 16.45
C LEU A 19 11.14 53.87 16.49
N ILE A 20 12.45 53.64 16.60
CA ILE A 20 13.45 54.71 16.51
C ILE A 20 13.41 55.31 15.10
N ASP A 21 13.29 54.48 14.07
CA ASP A 21 13.22 54.92 12.68
C ASP A 21 11.86 55.53 12.33
N TYR A 22 10.77 55.04 12.92
CA TYR A 22 9.46 55.70 12.85
C TYR A 22 9.53 57.13 13.38
N LYS A 23 10.12 57.35 14.56
CA LYS A 23 10.31 58.67 15.16
C LYS A 23 11.14 59.61 14.27
N LYS A 24 12.14 59.10 13.56
CA LYS A 24 12.97 59.91 12.65
C LYS A 24 12.25 60.30 11.36
N SER A 25 11.35 59.45 10.87
CA SER A 25 10.70 59.59 9.56
C SER A 25 9.31 60.24 9.63
N ASN A 26 8.68 60.27 10.80
CA ASN A 26 7.32 60.78 10.98
C ASN A 26 7.29 62.00 11.89
N LYS A 27 6.31 62.88 11.66
CA LYS A 27 6.00 64.01 12.54
C LYS A 27 4.90 63.62 13.52
N THR A 28 4.85 64.30 14.66
CA THR A 28 3.73 64.15 15.60
C THR A 28 2.43 64.63 14.95
N GLU A 29 1.40 63.80 15.03
CA GLU A 29 0.04 64.12 14.56
C GLU A 29 -0.91 64.37 15.72
N GLN A 30 -2.03 65.04 15.46
CA GLN A 30 -3.09 65.24 16.43
C GLN A 30 -3.77 63.90 16.75
N LEU A 31 -3.79 63.50 18.01
CA LEU A 31 -4.54 62.33 18.44
C LEU A 31 -6.05 62.57 18.25
N THR A 32 -6.72 61.59 17.65
CA THR A 32 -8.18 61.60 17.45
C THR A 32 -8.82 60.30 17.93
N THR A 33 -10.14 60.33 18.14
CA THR A 33 -10.99 59.13 18.21
C THR A 33 -11.07 58.46 16.83
N ALA A 34 -11.65 57.25 16.74
CA ALA A 34 -11.77 56.55 15.45
C ALA A 34 -12.75 57.25 14.48
N TYR A 35 -13.69 58.05 14.99
CA TYR A 35 -14.54 58.94 14.19
C TYR A 35 -13.94 60.34 13.96
N GLY A 36 -12.64 60.52 14.24
CA GLY A 36 -11.87 61.72 13.85
C GLY A 36 -11.99 62.93 14.78
N ARG A 37 -12.54 62.79 15.99
CA ARG A 37 -12.62 63.90 16.96
C ARG A 37 -11.27 64.08 17.67
N PRO A 38 -10.68 65.29 17.72
CA PRO A 38 -9.47 65.54 18.49
C PRO A 38 -9.63 65.18 19.98
N VAL A 39 -8.62 64.53 20.54
CA VAL A 39 -8.56 64.12 21.96
C VAL A 39 -7.66 65.08 22.73
N GLY A 40 -8.19 65.70 23.79
CA GLY A 40 -7.45 66.64 24.63
C GLY A 40 -6.68 66.00 25.80
N GLU A 41 -7.17 64.88 26.33
CA GLU A 41 -6.56 64.12 27.43
C GLU A 41 -6.80 62.62 27.18
N ARG A 42 -5.78 61.79 27.40
CA ARG A 42 -5.83 60.34 27.10
C ARG A 42 -5.21 59.47 28.20
N SER A 43 -4.58 60.07 29.21
CA SER A 43 -3.97 59.39 30.36
C SER A 43 -4.95 59.16 31.52
N THR A 44 -6.11 59.80 31.50
CA THR A 44 -7.12 59.72 32.56
C THR A 44 -8.53 59.59 32.00
N VAL A 45 -9.40 58.91 32.74
CA VAL A 45 -10.83 58.80 32.44
C VAL A 45 -11.65 59.91 33.11
N ILE A 46 -12.86 60.18 32.62
CA ILE A 46 -13.79 61.13 33.23
C ILE A 46 -14.35 60.56 34.53
N THR A 47 -14.21 61.31 35.62
CA THR A 47 -14.68 60.93 36.97
C THR A 47 -15.44 62.06 37.66
N VAL A 48 -16.27 61.74 38.66
CA VAL A 48 -16.94 62.74 39.52
C VAL A 48 -15.94 63.33 40.52
N GLY A 49 -15.13 64.28 40.06
CA GLY A 49 -13.99 64.81 40.80
C GLY A 49 -12.81 63.83 40.85
N PRO A 50 -11.62 64.25 41.31
CA PRO A 50 -10.37 63.49 41.14
C PRO A 50 -10.31 62.09 41.77
N ARG A 51 -11.28 61.74 42.64
CA ARG A 51 -11.38 60.43 43.33
C ARG A 51 -12.76 59.80 43.17
N GLY A 52 -13.58 60.32 42.25
CA GLY A 52 -14.95 59.86 42.06
C GLY A 52 -15.07 58.66 41.13
N PRO A 53 -16.29 58.12 40.99
CA PRO A 53 -16.58 57.06 40.01
C PRO A 53 -16.38 57.55 38.56
N LEU A 54 -16.01 56.61 37.69
CA LEU A 54 -16.01 56.74 36.23
C LEU A 54 -17.41 57.10 35.72
N LEU A 55 -17.50 57.99 34.72
CA LEU A 55 -18.74 58.22 33.98
C LEU A 55 -18.80 57.38 32.69
N LEU A 56 -19.92 56.68 32.49
CA LEU A 56 -20.22 55.96 31.23
C LEU A 56 -20.28 56.87 30.00
N SER A 57 -20.35 58.19 30.18
CA SER A 57 -20.28 59.17 29.08
C SER A 57 -18.88 59.38 28.51
N ASP A 58 -17.85 58.73 29.05
CA ASP A 58 -16.48 58.79 28.53
C ASP A 58 -16.32 57.94 27.26
N PHE A 59 -16.86 58.45 26.15
CA PHE A 59 -16.87 57.74 24.86
C PHE A 59 -15.49 57.40 24.28
N PRO A 60 -14.45 58.26 24.34
CA PRO A 60 -13.10 57.87 23.91
C PRO A 60 -12.57 56.64 24.65
N TYR A 61 -12.76 56.58 25.98
CA TYR A 61 -12.38 55.39 26.76
C TYR A 61 -13.16 54.14 26.34
N ILE A 62 -14.48 54.26 26.15
CA ILE A 62 -15.34 53.15 25.72
C ILE A 62 -14.94 52.65 24.33
N GLU A 63 -14.75 53.55 23.37
CA GLU A 63 -14.37 53.21 22.00
C GLU A 63 -13.06 52.42 21.97
N ASP A 64 -12.02 52.90 22.65
CA ASP A 64 -10.72 52.25 22.66
C ASP A 64 -10.76 50.89 23.37
N THR A 65 -11.50 50.78 24.48
CA THR A 65 -11.73 49.49 25.15
C THR A 65 -12.44 48.51 24.22
N GLN A 66 -13.52 48.95 23.55
CA GLN A 66 -14.27 48.11 22.63
C GLN A 66 -13.43 47.64 21.44
N LYS A 67 -12.53 48.50 20.94
CA LYS A 67 -11.61 48.15 19.85
C LYS A 67 -10.56 47.15 20.30
N PHE A 68 -9.92 47.39 21.45
CA PHE A 68 -8.93 46.50 22.04
C PHE A 68 -9.48 45.07 22.25
N ASP A 69 -10.68 44.98 22.83
CA ASP A 69 -11.36 43.70 23.09
C ASP A 69 -11.63 42.87 21.82
N ARG A 70 -11.56 43.50 20.64
CA ARG A 70 -11.90 42.91 19.32
C ARG A 70 -10.72 42.89 18.34
N GLU A 71 -9.49 43.05 18.83
CA GLU A 71 -8.30 43.01 17.96
C GLU A 71 -7.98 41.61 17.43
N ARG A 72 -8.25 40.56 18.21
CA ARG A 72 -7.88 39.19 17.83
C ARG A 72 -8.94 38.58 16.91
N ILE A 73 -8.46 37.97 15.84
CA ILE A 73 -9.24 37.09 14.95
C ILE A 73 -8.82 35.64 15.20
N PRO A 74 -9.60 34.64 14.75
CA PRO A 74 -9.11 33.26 14.75
C PRO A 74 -7.75 33.16 14.06
N GLU A 75 -6.80 32.43 14.65
CA GLU A 75 -5.58 32.09 13.93
C GLU A 75 -5.87 31.05 12.84
N ARG A 76 -4.90 30.80 11.97
CA ARG A 76 -5.02 29.68 11.01
C ARG A 76 -5.01 28.36 11.78
N VAL A 77 -5.90 27.43 11.42
CA VAL A 77 -5.98 26.10 12.07
C VAL A 77 -4.65 25.33 12.04
N VAL A 78 -3.89 25.51 10.95
CA VAL A 78 -2.51 25.07 10.76
C VAL A 78 -1.70 26.23 10.20
N HIS A 79 -0.38 26.20 10.35
CA HIS A 79 0.51 27.27 9.88
C HIS A 79 0.26 28.64 10.53
N ALA A 80 -0.16 28.64 11.80
CA ALA A 80 -0.47 29.85 12.57
C ALA A 80 0.77 30.74 12.76
N LYS A 81 1.86 30.17 13.29
CA LYS A 81 3.14 30.87 13.43
C LYS A 81 3.81 31.06 12.07
N GLY A 82 4.10 32.30 11.70
CA GLY A 82 4.79 32.57 10.44
C GLY A 82 5.28 34.01 10.28
N GLY A 83 6.12 34.22 9.28
CA GLY A 83 6.61 35.53 8.85
C GLY A 83 6.46 35.68 7.35
N GLY A 84 6.53 36.89 6.83
CA GLY A 84 6.41 37.12 5.41
C GLY A 84 6.94 38.45 4.96
N ALA A 85 7.11 38.56 3.65
CA ALA A 85 7.65 39.74 3.00
C ALA A 85 7.15 39.84 1.55
N PHE A 86 7.16 41.05 1.02
CA PHE A 86 6.86 41.34 -0.37
C PHE A 86 8.13 41.28 -1.23
N GLY A 87 7.90 41.10 -2.52
CA GLY A 87 8.98 40.96 -3.49
C GLY A 87 8.52 41.05 -4.93
N VAL A 88 9.39 40.58 -5.81
CA VAL A 88 9.13 40.47 -7.25
C VAL A 88 9.53 39.08 -7.73
N PHE A 89 8.65 38.46 -8.51
CA PHE A 89 8.97 37.32 -9.37
C PHE A 89 9.22 37.81 -10.79
N GLU A 90 10.35 37.42 -11.37
CA GLU A 90 10.71 37.69 -12.76
C GLU A 90 10.78 36.38 -13.54
N ALA A 91 9.99 36.24 -14.61
CA ALA A 91 10.10 35.12 -15.54
C ALA A 91 11.33 35.31 -16.43
N THR A 92 12.35 34.47 -16.28
CA THR A 92 13.66 34.63 -16.94
C THR A 92 13.82 33.77 -18.19
N ASP A 93 13.12 32.65 -18.25
CA ASP A 93 13.24 31.65 -19.30
C ASP A 93 11.89 31.47 -19.99
N ASP A 94 11.93 31.11 -21.27
CA ASP A 94 10.72 30.88 -22.04
C ASP A 94 10.18 29.47 -21.77
N ILE A 95 8.90 29.40 -21.40
CA ILE A 95 8.15 28.15 -21.17
C ILE A 95 6.81 28.14 -21.91
N SER A 96 6.65 28.96 -22.95
CA SER A 96 5.41 29.05 -23.74
C SER A 96 5.04 27.72 -24.43
N ASP A 97 5.98 26.80 -24.57
CA ASP A 97 5.75 25.44 -25.07
C ASP A 97 4.88 24.60 -24.13
N ILE A 98 4.82 24.93 -22.83
CA ILE A 98 4.06 24.16 -21.83
C ILE A 98 3.01 24.96 -21.05
N CYS A 99 3.07 26.30 -21.02
CA CYS A 99 2.13 27.09 -20.23
C CYS A 99 1.75 28.43 -20.90
N LYS A 100 0.45 28.73 -20.97
CA LYS A 100 -0.10 30.01 -21.48
C LYS A 100 -0.20 31.15 -20.46
N ALA A 101 0.06 30.87 -19.18
CA ALA A 101 -0.14 31.86 -18.12
C ALA A 101 0.79 33.07 -18.29
N LYS A 102 0.22 34.28 -18.31
CA LYS A 102 1.00 35.51 -18.55
C LYS A 102 2.13 35.75 -17.54
N VAL A 103 1.98 35.27 -16.30
CA VAL A 103 3.02 35.36 -15.26
C VAL A 103 4.34 34.72 -15.69
N PHE A 104 4.31 33.77 -16.62
CA PHE A 104 5.49 33.08 -17.15
C PHE A 104 5.97 33.60 -18.50
N LYS A 105 5.32 34.63 -19.07
CA LYS A 105 5.86 35.28 -20.26
C LYS A 105 7.21 35.89 -19.91
N LYS A 106 8.27 35.46 -20.60
CA LYS A 106 9.65 35.92 -20.36
C LYS A 106 9.75 37.44 -20.28
N GLY A 107 10.45 37.93 -19.25
CA GLY A 107 10.63 39.35 -18.94
C GLY A 107 9.50 39.95 -18.07
N THR A 108 8.42 39.21 -17.83
CA THR A 108 7.33 39.69 -16.96
C THR A 108 7.80 39.75 -15.51
N LYS A 109 7.53 40.89 -14.86
CA LYS A 109 7.79 41.13 -13.44
C LYS A 109 6.46 41.19 -12.70
N THR A 110 6.30 40.36 -11.70
CA THR A 110 5.05 40.20 -10.95
C THR A 110 5.32 40.49 -9.49
N ARG A 111 4.55 41.39 -8.87
CA ARG A 111 4.62 41.61 -7.42
C ARG A 111 4.21 40.31 -6.71
N VAL A 112 4.93 39.97 -5.65
CA VAL A 112 4.61 38.80 -4.82
C VAL A 112 4.52 39.13 -3.35
N LEU A 113 3.75 38.34 -2.63
CA LEU A 113 3.82 38.19 -1.18
C LEU A 113 4.19 36.73 -0.88
N ALA A 114 5.27 36.54 -0.12
CA ALA A 114 5.62 35.23 0.41
C ALA A 114 5.34 35.19 1.91
N ARG A 115 4.69 34.11 2.37
CA ARG A 115 4.51 33.80 3.80
C ARG A 115 5.10 32.43 4.12
N PHE A 116 6.03 32.42 5.06
CA PHE A 116 6.64 31.22 5.62
C PHE A 116 6.05 30.93 6.98
N SER A 117 6.04 29.66 7.39
CA SER A 117 5.39 29.27 8.65
C SER A 117 5.90 27.93 9.16
N THR A 118 5.72 27.65 10.46
CA THR A 118 5.65 26.26 10.95
C THR A 118 4.29 25.66 10.57
N VAL A 119 3.91 24.49 11.10
CA VAL A 119 2.63 23.82 10.77
C VAL A 119 1.76 23.62 12.00
N ALA A 120 2.24 22.87 12.99
CA ALA A 120 1.41 22.38 14.09
C ALA A 120 1.29 23.38 15.25
N GLY A 121 2.26 24.28 15.40
CA GLY A 121 2.29 25.30 16.45
C GLY A 121 1.19 26.36 16.31
N GLU A 122 0.76 26.91 17.44
CA GLU A 122 -0.10 28.11 17.50
C GLU A 122 0.71 29.37 17.14
N SER A 123 0.04 30.51 16.93
CA SER A 123 0.67 31.79 16.57
C SER A 123 1.77 32.26 17.53
N GLY A 124 1.68 31.89 18.81
CA GLY A 124 2.69 32.16 19.84
C GLY A 124 3.80 31.11 19.99
N SER A 125 3.83 30.07 19.16
CA SER A 125 4.88 29.04 19.21
C SER A 125 6.25 29.55 18.70
N ALA A 126 7.32 28.79 18.96
CA ALA A 126 8.67 29.14 18.55
C ALA A 126 8.98 28.72 17.10
N ASP A 127 9.80 29.51 16.40
CA ASP A 127 10.19 29.29 15.00
C ASP A 127 11.12 28.08 14.80
N THR A 128 11.93 27.74 15.81
CA THR A 128 12.98 26.72 15.74
C THR A 128 12.52 25.34 16.22
N VAL A 129 11.21 25.11 16.34
CA VAL A 129 10.67 23.76 16.59
C VAL A 129 10.90 22.83 15.40
N ARG A 130 10.99 21.52 15.65
CA ARG A 130 11.03 20.51 14.60
C ARG A 130 9.64 20.34 13.98
N ASP A 131 9.48 20.79 12.74
CA ASP A 131 8.20 20.84 12.02
C ASP A 131 8.49 20.94 10.51
N PRO A 132 7.58 20.61 9.58
CA PRO A 132 7.71 21.14 8.22
C PRO A 132 7.62 22.67 8.26
N ARG A 133 8.04 23.33 7.18
CA ARG A 133 7.78 24.75 7.00
C ARG A 133 6.83 24.98 5.83
N GLY A 134 5.78 25.78 6.04
CA GLY A 134 4.97 26.30 4.95
C GLY A 134 5.74 27.33 4.13
N PHE A 135 5.52 27.33 2.83
CA PHE A 135 6.14 28.22 1.84
C PHE A 135 5.03 28.68 0.89
N ALA A 136 4.19 29.64 1.31
CA ALA A 136 3.09 30.13 0.50
C ALA A 136 3.51 31.37 -0.29
N ILE A 137 3.21 31.40 -1.59
CA ILE A 137 3.52 32.52 -2.49
C ILE A 137 2.22 32.97 -3.14
N LYS A 138 1.93 34.26 -3.04
CA LYS A 138 0.85 34.96 -3.76
C LYS A 138 1.48 35.84 -4.82
N MET A 139 1.06 35.68 -6.07
CA MET A 139 1.48 36.49 -7.21
C MET A 139 0.31 37.31 -7.73
N TYR A 140 0.46 38.63 -7.81
CA TYR A 140 -0.56 39.53 -8.32
C TYR A 140 -0.42 39.66 -9.84
N THR A 141 -0.90 38.67 -10.59
CA THR A 141 -0.71 38.59 -12.05
C THR A 141 -1.69 39.49 -12.81
N ASP A 142 -1.47 39.68 -14.12
CA ASP A 142 -2.41 40.41 -14.99
C ASP A 142 -3.69 39.61 -15.31
N GLU A 143 -3.77 38.35 -14.89
CA GLU A 143 -4.92 37.46 -15.10
C GLU A 143 -5.49 36.94 -13.78
N GLY A 144 -5.37 37.76 -12.73
CA GLY A 144 -5.84 37.45 -11.38
C GLY A 144 -4.72 36.97 -10.45
N ILE A 145 -5.10 36.59 -9.23
CA ILE A 145 -4.14 36.08 -8.24
C ILE A 145 -3.76 34.64 -8.60
N TRP A 146 -2.46 34.35 -8.52
CA TRP A 146 -1.96 32.97 -8.45
C TRP A 146 -1.38 32.71 -7.07
N ASP A 147 -1.89 31.69 -6.38
CA ASP A 147 -1.32 31.24 -5.11
C ASP A 147 -0.68 29.86 -5.25
N LEU A 148 0.64 29.76 -5.08
CA LEU A 148 1.33 28.49 -4.88
C LEU A 148 1.50 28.24 -3.38
N VAL A 149 0.66 27.36 -2.84
CA VAL A 149 0.66 27.05 -1.39
C VAL A 149 1.49 25.80 -1.14
N ALA A 150 2.79 26.01 -0.96
CA ALA A 150 3.85 25.00 -0.91
C ALA A 150 4.36 24.72 0.52
N ASN A 151 5.24 23.73 0.65
CA ASN A 151 6.03 23.43 1.85
C ASN A 151 7.53 23.44 1.53
N ASN A 152 8.38 23.39 2.56
CA ASN A 152 9.82 23.22 2.39
C ASN A 152 10.25 21.78 2.07
N THR A 153 9.30 20.85 1.97
CA THR A 153 9.52 19.44 1.61
C THR A 153 8.76 19.06 0.34
N PRO A 154 9.32 18.18 -0.52
CA PRO A 154 8.73 17.84 -1.82
C PRO A 154 7.51 16.92 -1.72
N ILE A 155 7.17 16.44 -0.53
CA ILE A 155 6.13 15.45 -0.26
C ILE A 155 5.39 15.80 1.05
N PHE A 156 4.28 15.10 1.29
CA PHE A 156 3.47 15.24 2.50
C PHE A 156 3.29 13.91 3.24
N PHE A 157 2.69 13.95 4.43
CA PHE A 157 2.52 12.79 5.32
C PHE A 157 1.46 11.79 4.85
N ILE A 158 0.47 12.26 4.10
CA ILE A 158 -0.72 11.49 3.74
C ILE A 158 -1.08 11.76 2.29
N ARG A 159 -1.68 10.77 1.63
CA ARG A 159 -2.15 10.84 0.24
C ARG A 159 -3.64 11.06 0.07
N ASP A 160 -4.42 10.92 1.14
CA ASP A 160 -5.87 11.07 1.11
C ASP A 160 -6.32 12.16 2.11
N PRO A 161 -7.11 13.15 1.68
CA PRO A 161 -7.51 14.28 2.52
C PRO A 161 -8.38 13.87 3.70
N PHE A 162 -9.01 12.70 3.68
CA PHE A 162 -9.82 12.23 4.81
C PHE A 162 -8.98 11.97 6.07
N LEU A 163 -7.69 11.70 5.91
CA LEU A 163 -6.77 11.52 7.02
C LEU A 163 -6.13 12.83 7.48
N PHE A 164 -6.39 13.97 6.81
CA PHE A 164 -5.75 15.24 7.14
C PHE A 164 -6.12 15.73 8.53
N GLN A 165 -7.42 15.71 8.88
CA GLN A 165 -7.84 16.16 10.20
C GLN A 165 -7.27 15.24 11.29
N MET A 166 -7.26 13.92 11.05
CA MET A 166 -6.72 12.95 12.00
C MET A 166 -5.21 13.12 12.20
N PHE A 167 -4.47 13.35 11.12
CA PHE A 167 -3.04 13.67 11.18
C PHE A 167 -2.80 14.98 11.94
N ILE A 168 -3.48 16.07 11.60
CA ILE A 168 -3.27 17.35 12.28
C ILE A 168 -3.65 17.27 13.76
N HIS A 169 -4.72 16.55 14.13
CA HIS A 169 -5.06 16.31 15.53
C HIS A 169 -3.93 15.60 16.28
N SER A 170 -3.27 14.61 15.66
CA SER A 170 -2.15 13.91 16.30
C SER A 170 -0.91 14.79 16.52
N GLN A 171 -0.74 15.87 15.74
CA GLN A 171 0.35 16.84 15.91
C GLN A 171 -0.01 18.05 16.81
N LYS A 172 -1.31 18.24 17.10
CA LYS A 172 -1.83 19.32 17.95
C LYS A 172 -1.79 18.92 19.43
N ARG A 173 -2.44 19.71 20.28
CA ARG A 173 -2.47 19.48 21.73
C ARG A 173 -3.48 18.38 22.06
N ASN A 174 -3.12 17.55 23.04
CA ASN A 174 -4.03 16.60 23.66
C ASN A 174 -5.28 17.34 24.18
N PRO A 175 -6.50 16.88 23.86
CA PRO A 175 -7.72 17.64 24.16
C PRO A 175 -8.03 17.75 25.65
N GLN A 176 -7.53 16.84 26.49
CA GLN A 176 -7.76 16.86 27.93
C GLN A 176 -6.71 17.70 28.66
N THR A 177 -5.43 17.52 28.33
CA THR A 177 -4.32 18.14 29.06
C THR A 177 -3.82 19.44 28.43
N HIS A 178 -4.18 19.69 27.17
CA HIS A 178 -3.69 20.81 26.37
C HIS A 178 -2.16 20.81 26.17
N LEU A 179 -1.50 19.66 26.36
CA LEU A 179 -0.06 19.47 26.15
C LEU A 179 0.24 18.81 24.80
N LYS A 180 1.47 18.94 24.30
CA LYS A 180 1.95 18.09 23.19
C LYS A 180 2.12 16.66 23.70
N ASP A 181 1.71 15.68 22.90
CA ASP A 181 1.67 14.28 23.31
C ASP A 181 2.39 13.39 22.28
N PRO A 182 3.61 12.91 22.59
CA PRO A 182 4.36 12.01 21.73
C PRO A 182 3.61 10.71 21.42
N ASN A 183 2.77 10.20 22.34
CA ASN A 183 2.00 8.99 22.08
C ASN A 183 1.03 9.20 20.90
N MET A 184 0.34 10.34 20.84
CA MET A 184 -0.58 10.65 19.74
C MET A 184 0.17 10.72 18.39
N VAL A 185 1.31 11.40 18.36
CA VAL A 185 2.14 11.56 17.15
C VAL A 185 2.58 10.20 16.62
N TRP A 186 3.14 9.37 17.49
CA TRP A 186 3.75 8.10 17.09
C TRP A 186 2.74 6.96 16.93
N ASP A 187 1.59 7.00 17.59
CA ASP A 187 0.49 6.05 17.32
C ASP A 187 -0.09 6.24 15.93
N PHE A 188 -0.32 7.50 15.54
CA PHE A 188 -0.75 7.82 14.18
C PHE A 188 0.28 7.31 13.17
N PHE A 189 1.57 7.61 13.39
CA PHE A 189 2.66 7.15 12.52
C PHE A 189 2.70 5.63 12.39
N ALA A 190 2.71 4.92 13.52
CA ALA A 190 2.77 3.46 13.57
C ALA A 190 1.60 2.78 12.85
N SER A 191 0.46 3.47 12.75
CA SER A 191 -0.76 3.00 12.10
C SER A 191 -0.89 3.47 10.65
N ASN A 192 0.01 4.34 10.16
CA ASN A 192 -0.04 4.94 8.83
C ASN A 192 1.32 4.92 8.12
N PRO A 193 1.76 3.77 7.58
CA PRO A 193 3.06 3.66 6.91
C PRO A 193 3.31 4.65 5.76
N GLN A 194 2.26 5.19 5.14
CA GLN A 194 2.36 6.26 4.14
C GLN A 194 3.13 7.50 4.61
N ALA A 195 3.14 7.77 5.92
CA ALA A 195 3.80 8.92 6.51
C ALA A 195 5.33 8.75 6.60
N THR A 196 5.85 7.54 6.38
CA THR A 196 7.28 7.19 6.55
C THR A 196 8.20 8.18 5.86
N HIS A 197 7.94 8.52 4.60
CA HIS A 197 8.82 9.40 3.84
C HIS A 197 8.94 10.79 4.47
N GLN A 198 7.81 11.40 4.82
CA GLN A 198 7.80 12.73 5.41
C GLN A 198 8.30 12.73 6.86
N PHE A 199 8.07 11.66 7.62
CA PHE A 199 8.67 11.51 8.95
C PHE A 199 10.20 11.50 8.88
N LEU A 200 10.81 10.82 7.90
CA LEU A 200 12.26 10.86 7.75
C LEU A 200 12.76 12.27 7.42
N PHE A 201 12.05 13.03 6.57
CA PHE A 201 12.37 14.44 6.32
C PHE A 201 12.26 15.27 7.60
N LEU A 202 11.17 15.12 8.37
CA LEU A 202 10.90 15.85 9.60
C LEU A 202 11.98 15.62 10.66
N TYR A 203 12.43 14.38 10.85
CA TYR A 203 13.47 14.05 11.83
C TYR A 203 14.90 14.17 11.31
N SER A 204 15.10 14.41 10.02
CA SER A 204 16.39 14.87 9.49
C SER A 204 16.64 16.34 9.86
N ASP A 205 17.82 16.86 9.55
CA ASP A 205 18.15 18.27 9.78
C ASP A 205 17.20 19.23 9.04
N ARG A 206 16.56 18.78 7.94
CA ARG A 206 15.58 19.58 7.18
C ARG A 206 14.33 19.96 7.98
N GLY A 207 14.07 19.32 9.11
CA GLY A 207 12.96 19.67 10.02
C GLY A 207 13.21 20.92 10.87
N VAL A 208 14.45 21.43 10.89
CA VAL A 208 14.85 22.61 11.66
C VAL A 208 15.72 23.54 10.81
N PRO A 209 15.16 24.16 9.75
CA PRO A 209 15.90 25.09 8.90
C PRO A 209 16.38 26.31 9.68
N ASP A 210 17.53 26.85 9.28
CA ASP A 210 18.15 28.03 9.87
C ASP A 210 17.49 29.32 9.37
N GLY A 211 16.25 29.56 9.81
CA GLY A 211 15.43 30.64 9.27
C GLY A 211 14.81 30.31 7.91
N PHE A 212 13.98 31.22 7.39
CA PHE A 212 13.20 30.95 6.18
C PHE A 212 14.03 31.01 4.89
N ARG A 213 15.13 31.76 4.91
CA ARG A 213 15.87 32.10 3.68
C ARG A 213 16.76 30.98 3.14
N PHE A 214 17.09 29.99 3.97
CA PHE A 214 17.98 28.87 3.62
C PHE A 214 17.22 27.54 3.46
N MET A 215 15.97 27.59 3.01
CA MET A 215 15.20 26.40 2.66
C MET A 215 14.65 26.49 1.24
N HIS A 216 14.49 25.33 0.61
CA HIS A 216 13.75 25.24 -0.65
C HIS A 216 12.24 25.33 -0.37
N GLY A 217 11.46 25.63 -1.40
CA GLY A 217 10.01 25.53 -1.43
C GLY A 217 9.57 24.57 -2.53
N TYR A 218 8.53 23.78 -2.28
CA TYR A 218 8.03 22.75 -3.17
C TYR A 218 6.52 22.81 -3.22
N GLY A 219 5.96 22.85 -4.43
CA GLY A 219 4.50 22.71 -4.62
C GLY A 219 3.95 21.39 -4.08
N SER A 220 4.84 20.40 -3.92
CA SER A 220 4.62 19.02 -3.48
C SER A 220 3.73 18.20 -4.43
N HIS A 221 2.54 18.72 -4.73
CA HIS A 221 1.62 18.14 -5.70
C HIS A 221 2.17 18.15 -7.12
N THR A 222 1.67 17.22 -7.92
CA THR A 222 1.69 17.35 -9.37
C THR A 222 0.57 18.32 -9.78
N PHE A 223 0.85 19.23 -10.71
CA PHE A 223 -0.11 20.17 -11.30
C PHE A 223 -0.18 19.96 -12.81
N LYS A 224 -1.21 20.50 -13.44
CA LYS A 224 -1.35 20.52 -14.90
C LYS A 224 -0.96 21.90 -15.43
N MET A 225 -0.14 21.93 -16.47
CA MET A 225 0.13 23.14 -17.24
C MET A 225 -0.37 22.96 -18.66
N VAL A 226 -1.03 24.00 -19.18
CA VAL A 226 -1.66 24.00 -20.51
C VAL A 226 -1.08 25.14 -21.33
N ASN A 227 -0.64 24.85 -22.55
CA ASN A 227 -0.07 25.85 -23.46
C ASN A 227 -1.15 26.53 -24.33
N ASP A 228 -0.74 27.45 -25.21
CA ASP A 228 -1.66 28.18 -26.11
C ASP A 228 -2.30 27.31 -27.21
N LYS A 229 -1.81 26.07 -27.40
CA LYS A 229 -2.37 25.08 -28.34
C LYS A 229 -3.34 24.11 -27.67
N ASP A 230 -3.69 24.36 -26.40
CA ASP A 230 -4.50 23.47 -25.58
C ASP A 230 -3.87 22.07 -25.37
N GLU A 231 -2.53 21.97 -25.45
CA GLU A 231 -1.78 20.78 -25.07
C GLU A 231 -1.36 20.90 -23.60
N PHE A 232 -1.34 19.79 -22.86
CA PHE A 232 -1.00 19.81 -21.44
C PHE A 232 0.14 18.88 -21.06
N VAL A 233 0.83 19.26 -19.98
CA VAL A 233 1.85 18.45 -19.30
C VAL A 233 1.63 18.48 -17.79
N TRP A 234 2.22 17.50 -17.10
CA TRP A 234 2.23 17.43 -15.64
C TRP A 234 3.51 18.03 -15.08
N VAL A 235 3.40 18.84 -14.03
CA VAL A 235 4.56 19.52 -13.44
C VAL A 235 4.61 19.43 -11.93
N LYS A 236 5.83 19.43 -11.37
CA LYS A 236 6.08 19.74 -9.95
C LYS A 236 6.87 21.04 -9.84
N PHE A 237 6.46 21.95 -8.95
CA PHE A 237 7.10 23.24 -8.73
C PHE A 237 8.20 23.17 -7.66
N HIS A 238 9.36 23.78 -7.94
CA HIS A 238 10.52 23.83 -7.05
C HIS A 238 11.11 25.24 -6.97
N PHE A 239 10.95 25.92 -5.85
CA PHE A 239 11.69 27.15 -5.51
C PHE A 239 12.98 26.78 -4.79
N ARG A 240 14.13 26.90 -5.46
CA ARG A 240 15.44 26.63 -4.84
C ARG A 240 16.03 27.93 -4.31
N SER A 241 16.35 27.94 -3.02
CA SER A 241 17.05 29.07 -2.39
C SER A 241 18.40 29.26 -3.06
N ASP A 242 18.68 30.49 -3.48
CA ASP A 242 19.96 30.87 -4.08
C ASP A 242 21.07 30.99 -3.01
N GLN A 243 20.69 31.06 -1.73
CA GLN A 243 21.61 31.09 -0.58
C GLN A 243 22.05 29.69 -0.11
N GLY A 244 21.52 28.62 -0.72
CA GLY A 244 21.76 27.24 -0.30
C GLY A 244 20.89 26.80 0.87
N ILE A 245 21.04 25.53 1.28
CA ILE A 245 20.31 24.95 2.42
C ILE A 245 21.16 25.04 3.69
N LYS A 246 20.58 25.55 4.77
CA LYS A 246 21.17 25.57 6.12
C LYS A 246 20.14 25.14 7.15
N ASN A 247 20.58 24.37 8.13
CA ASN A 247 19.76 23.86 9.22
C ASN A 247 20.44 24.11 10.56
N ILE A 248 19.65 24.17 11.63
CA ILE A 248 20.13 24.40 13.00
C ILE A 248 20.36 23.05 13.68
N GLU A 249 21.48 22.94 14.40
CA GLU A 249 21.73 21.79 15.27
C GLU A 249 20.63 21.66 16.35
N PRO A 250 20.16 20.44 16.67
CA PRO A 250 19.03 20.23 17.58
C PRO A 250 19.15 20.95 18.94
N GLU A 251 20.32 20.92 19.57
CA GLU A 251 20.55 21.58 20.86
C GLU A 251 20.49 23.11 20.76
N ARG A 252 21.04 23.69 19.69
CA ARG A 252 20.94 25.13 19.45
C ARG A 252 19.51 25.55 19.15
N ALA A 253 18.76 24.72 18.44
CA ALA A 253 17.36 24.96 18.15
C ALA A 253 16.48 24.99 19.42
N LYS A 254 16.74 24.09 20.38
CA LYS A 254 16.10 24.08 21.71
C LYS A 254 16.39 25.37 22.48
N ILE A 255 17.64 25.83 22.49
CA ILE A 255 18.03 27.10 23.13
C ILE A 255 17.34 28.30 22.47
N LEU A 256 17.38 28.39 21.13
CA LEU A 256 16.73 29.47 20.39
C LEU A 256 15.21 29.47 20.61
N ALA A 257 14.58 28.31 20.74
CA ALA A 257 13.14 28.23 21.00
C ALA A 257 12.74 28.87 22.34
N GLY A 258 13.65 28.86 23.33
CA GLY A 258 13.44 29.51 24.62
C GLY A 258 13.88 30.98 24.66
N GLU A 259 15.04 31.29 24.08
CA GLU A 259 15.64 32.65 24.17
C GLU A 259 15.14 33.61 23.08
N GLN A 260 14.87 33.09 21.87
CA GLN A 260 14.51 33.86 20.67
C GLN A 260 13.43 33.13 19.85
N PRO A 261 12.20 32.99 20.38
CA PRO A 261 11.13 32.22 19.73
C PRO A 261 10.72 32.78 18.35
N ASP A 262 11.07 34.03 18.03
CA ASP A 262 10.80 34.71 16.75
C ASP A 262 12.02 34.77 15.82
N TYR A 263 12.99 33.86 16.01
CA TYR A 263 14.26 33.84 15.29
C TYR A 263 14.14 33.98 13.76
N ALA A 264 13.27 33.20 13.12
CA ALA A 264 13.18 33.15 11.66
C ALA A 264 12.47 34.40 11.10
N ILE A 265 11.50 34.94 11.83
CA ILE A 265 10.85 36.21 11.50
C ILE A 265 11.88 37.35 11.58
N ALA A 266 12.65 37.40 12.66
CA ALA A 266 13.69 38.40 12.85
C ALA A 266 14.80 38.29 11.80
N ASP A 267 15.26 37.09 11.45
CA ASP A 267 16.24 36.87 10.37
C ASP A 267 15.75 37.44 9.04
N LEU A 268 14.53 37.08 8.61
CA LEU A 268 13.94 37.55 7.35
C LEU A 268 13.81 39.08 7.33
N TYR A 269 13.25 39.66 8.39
CA TYR A 269 13.06 41.12 8.50
C TYR A 269 14.40 41.85 8.40
N ASN A 270 15.38 41.40 9.18
CA ASN A 270 16.68 42.04 9.28
C ASN A 270 17.50 41.91 7.99
N ALA A 271 17.43 40.77 7.30
CA ALA A 271 18.07 40.58 6.01
C ALA A 271 17.54 41.59 4.98
N ILE A 272 16.22 41.73 4.87
CA ILE A 272 15.58 42.68 3.93
C ILE A 272 15.89 44.12 4.31
N ALA A 273 15.80 44.48 5.58
CA ALA A 273 16.10 45.84 6.05
C ALA A 273 17.57 46.24 5.78
N LYS A 274 18.50 45.27 5.83
CA LYS A 274 19.91 45.45 5.48
C LYS A 274 20.19 45.38 3.97
N LYS A 275 19.16 45.20 3.14
CA LYS A 275 19.26 44.99 1.69
C LYS A 275 20.01 43.70 1.29
N ASP A 276 20.13 42.75 2.21
CA ASP A 276 20.56 41.37 1.93
C ASP A 276 19.34 40.54 1.49
N TYR A 277 18.82 40.87 0.31
CA TYR A 277 17.55 40.34 -0.18
C TYR A 277 17.63 38.84 -0.46
N PRO A 278 16.83 38.00 0.23
CA PRO A 278 16.81 36.57 -0.06
C PRO A 278 16.09 36.31 -1.39
N SER A 279 16.57 35.30 -2.14
CA SER A 279 15.99 34.95 -3.42
C SER A 279 15.90 33.45 -3.69
N TRP A 280 14.94 33.07 -4.53
CA TRP A 280 14.69 31.70 -4.92
C TRP A 280 14.48 31.61 -6.42
N THR A 281 15.16 30.67 -7.06
CA THR A 281 14.95 30.36 -8.47
C THR A 281 13.87 29.28 -8.60
N LEU A 282 12.83 29.55 -9.39
CA LEU A 282 11.77 28.60 -9.73
C LEU A 282 12.25 27.65 -10.83
N TYR A 283 12.06 26.36 -10.57
CA TYR A 283 12.23 25.26 -11.49
C TYR A 283 10.97 24.39 -11.56
N LEU A 284 10.82 23.69 -12.69
CA LEU A 284 9.79 22.68 -12.92
C LEU A 284 10.44 21.33 -13.20
N GLN A 285 9.89 20.26 -12.62
CA GLN A 285 9.99 18.93 -13.22
C GLN A 285 8.78 18.78 -14.15
N VAL A 286 9.00 18.35 -15.40
CA VAL A 286 7.95 18.25 -16.42
C VAL A 286 7.82 16.80 -16.87
N ALA A 287 6.60 16.26 -16.88
CA ALA A 287 6.30 14.91 -17.32
C ALA A 287 5.10 14.92 -18.29
N THR A 288 5.23 14.21 -19.42
CA THR A 288 4.11 14.04 -20.36
C THR A 288 3.08 13.07 -19.80
N HIS A 289 1.86 13.08 -20.37
CA HIS A 289 0.83 12.11 -19.99
C HIS A 289 1.30 10.65 -20.13
N GLU A 290 2.00 10.33 -21.22
CA GLU A 290 2.55 8.99 -21.49
C GLU A 290 3.63 8.58 -20.48
N GLN A 291 4.47 9.52 -20.02
CA GLN A 291 5.50 9.24 -19.01
C GLN A 291 4.86 8.96 -17.65
N VAL A 292 3.84 9.74 -17.29
CA VAL A 292 3.06 9.60 -16.04
C VAL A 292 2.34 8.24 -15.99
N GLN A 293 1.79 7.75 -17.11
CA GLN A 293 1.18 6.41 -17.20
C GLN A 293 2.15 5.24 -16.98
N LYS A 294 3.45 5.46 -17.24
CA LYS A 294 4.50 4.43 -17.12
C LYS A 294 5.22 4.45 -15.77
N MET A 295 4.86 5.38 -14.87
CA MET A 295 5.50 5.45 -13.56
C MET A 295 5.15 4.22 -12.71
N PRO A 296 6.11 3.70 -11.91
CA PRO A 296 5.88 2.52 -11.07
C PRO A 296 5.04 2.81 -9.82
N PHE A 297 4.65 4.07 -9.62
CA PHE A 297 3.79 4.55 -8.54
C PHE A 297 2.80 5.57 -9.08
N ASN A 298 1.74 5.85 -8.32
CA ASN A 298 0.78 6.89 -8.70
C ASN A 298 1.46 8.28 -8.72
N PRO A 299 1.55 8.96 -9.87
CA PRO A 299 2.19 10.28 -10.01
C PRO A 299 1.47 11.40 -9.25
N PHE A 300 0.23 11.14 -8.82
CA PHE A 300 -0.61 12.04 -8.04
C PHE A 300 -0.67 11.66 -6.56
N ASP A 301 0.16 10.71 -6.12
CA ASP A 301 0.39 10.42 -4.70
C ASP A 301 1.35 11.47 -4.10
N LEU A 302 0.81 12.33 -3.24
CA LEU A 302 1.56 13.39 -2.57
C LEU A 302 2.69 12.89 -1.64
N THR A 303 2.74 11.59 -1.35
CA THR A 303 3.85 10.96 -0.59
C THR A 303 5.06 10.61 -1.47
N LYS A 304 4.99 10.84 -2.79
CA LYS A 304 6.01 10.48 -3.77
C LYS A 304 6.71 11.66 -4.44
N VAL A 305 8.02 11.52 -4.67
CA VAL A 305 8.84 12.46 -5.46
C VAL A 305 9.03 11.95 -6.89
N PHE A 306 9.23 12.88 -7.83
CA PHE A 306 9.74 12.56 -9.17
C PHE A 306 11.28 12.53 -9.11
N SER A 307 11.88 11.49 -9.69
CA SER A 307 13.33 11.38 -9.79
C SER A 307 13.89 12.55 -10.62
N GLN A 308 14.82 13.33 -10.05
CA GLN A 308 15.47 14.41 -10.80
C GLN A 308 16.39 13.89 -11.93
N LYS A 309 16.76 12.61 -11.90
CA LYS A 309 17.51 11.96 -12.98
C LYS A 309 16.62 11.74 -14.21
N GLU A 310 15.36 11.37 -14.00
CA GLU A 310 14.41 11.08 -15.08
C GLU A 310 13.66 12.33 -15.53
N PHE A 311 13.33 13.21 -14.58
CA PHE A 311 12.62 14.46 -14.79
C PHE A 311 13.50 15.62 -14.28
N PRO A 312 14.49 16.07 -15.08
CA PRO A 312 15.41 17.11 -14.67
C PRO A 312 14.71 18.46 -14.47
N LEU A 313 15.33 19.32 -13.67
CA LEU A 313 14.81 20.64 -13.35
C LEU A 313 14.97 21.61 -14.53
N ARG A 314 13.85 22.10 -15.06
CA ARG A 314 13.79 23.19 -16.04
C ARG A 314 13.62 24.52 -15.33
N ARG A 315 14.53 25.49 -15.55
CA ARG A 315 14.45 26.84 -14.96
C ARG A 315 13.30 27.64 -15.58
N VAL A 316 12.66 28.49 -14.79
CA VAL A 316 11.54 29.34 -15.22
C VAL A 316 11.77 30.81 -14.91
N GLY A 317 12.12 31.12 -13.66
CA GLY A 317 12.17 32.50 -13.18
C GLY A 317 12.78 32.61 -11.79
N LYS A 318 12.87 33.84 -11.28
CA LYS A 318 13.49 34.15 -9.99
C LYS A 318 12.57 35.03 -9.14
N MET A 319 12.36 34.64 -7.89
CA MET A 319 11.68 35.43 -6.86
C MET A 319 12.72 36.08 -5.95
N THR A 320 12.62 37.38 -5.72
CA THR A 320 13.45 38.12 -4.77
C THR A 320 12.55 38.88 -3.80
N LEU A 321 12.72 38.67 -2.49
CA LEU A 321 11.97 39.40 -1.46
C LEU A 321 12.76 40.61 -1.01
N ASN A 322 12.17 41.80 -1.13
CA ASN A 322 12.88 43.07 -0.98
C ASN A 322 12.12 44.13 -0.17
N GLU A 323 10.98 43.78 0.40
CA GLU A 323 10.12 44.72 1.12
C GLU A 323 9.48 44.01 2.32
N ASN A 324 9.75 44.54 3.52
CA ASN A 324 9.11 44.06 4.74
C ASN A 324 7.65 44.54 4.81
N ALA A 325 6.81 43.79 5.53
CA ALA A 325 5.46 44.25 5.82
C ALA A 325 5.49 45.55 6.65
N GLU A 326 4.65 46.52 6.27
CA GLU A 326 4.41 47.76 7.02
C GLU A 326 3.67 47.46 8.33
N ASN A 327 2.72 46.53 8.29
CA ASN A 327 2.01 46.04 9.46
C ASN A 327 1.80 44.53 9.37
N TYR A 328 2.36 43.80 10.33
CA TYR A 328 2.28 42.33 10.37
C TYR A 328 0.82 41.84 10.35
N PHE A 329 -0.07 42.43 11.14
CA PHE A 329 -1.46 41.97 11.20
C PHE A 329 -2.18 42.17 9.87
N ALA A 330 -2.12 43.38 9.31
CA ALA A 330 -2.84 43.73 8.08
C ALA A 330 -2.30 43.01 6.83
N GLN A 331 -1.00 42.71 6.78
CA GLN A 331 -0.36 42.19 5.56
C GLN A 331 0.10 40.74 5.68
N ILE A 332 0.41 40.22 6.87
CA ILE A 332 0.86 38.83 7.06
C ILE A 332 -0.22 37.99 7.73
N GLU A 333 -0.81 38.48 8.83
CA GLU A 333 -1.86 37.73 9.51
C GLU A 333 -3.13 37.64 8.66
N GLN A 334 -3.57 38.75 8.07
CA GLN A 334 -4.76 38.80 7.22
C GLN A 334 -4.57 38.26 5.79
N ALA A 335 -3.35 37.92 5.38
CA ALA A 335 -3.12 37.29 4.08
C ALA A 335 -3.84 35.94 3.95
N ALA A 336 -4.57 35.74 2.86
CA ALA A 336 -5.32 34.53 2.55
C ALA A 336 -4.76 33.92 1.27
N PHE A 337 -4.14 32.75 1.39
CA PHE A 337 -3.63 31.97 0.26
C PHE A 337 -4.59 30.82 -0.04
N SER A 338 -4.80 30.46 -1.30
CA SER A 338 -5.62 29.29 -1.65
C SER A 338 -5.09 28.60 -2.91
N PRO A 339 -4.81 27.28 -2.90
CA PRO A 339 -4.38 26.58 -4.12
C PRO A 339 -5.44 26.57 -5.22
N ALA A 340 -6.69 26.98 -4.94
CA ALA A 340 -7.72 27.17 -5.97
C ALA A 340 -7.53 28.45 -6.80
N HIS A 341 -6.69 29.40 -6.36
CA HIS A 341 -6.38 30.58 -7.14
C HIS A 341 -5.33 30.25 -8.19
N MET A 342 -5.77 29.81 -9.37
CA MET A 342 -4.92 29.51 -10.52
C MET A 342 -5.33 30.36 -11.74
N PRO A 343 -4.40 31.08 -12.38
CA PRO A 343 -4.66 31.80 -13.61
C PRO A 343 -4.75 30.82 -14.80
N PRO A 344 -5.31 31.26 -15.95
CA PRO A 344 -5.38 30.45 -17.16
C PRO A 344 -4.03 29.82 -17.55
N GLY A 345 -4.02 28.52 -17.81
CA GLY A 345 -2.80 27.77 -18.16
C GLY A 345 -2.16 27.00 -16.99
N ILE A 346 -2.63 27.20 -15.76
CA ILE A 346 -2.27 26.40 -14.58
C ILE A 346 -3.56 25.77 -14.05
N GLU A 347 -3.57 24.46 -13.89
CA GLU A 347 -4.75 23.70 -13.48
C GLU A 347 -4.41 22.65 -12.41
N ALA A 348 -5.42 22.26 -11.63
CA ALA A 348 -5.28 21.20 -10.65
C ALA A 348 -5.15 19.83 -11.33
N SER A 349 -4.36 18.95 -10.72
CA SER A 349 -4.30 17.53 -11.10
C SER A 349 -5.34 16.71 -10.33
N PRO A 350 -5.56 15.43 -10.69
CA PRO A 350 -6.43 14.53 -9.92
C PRO A 350 -5.82 14.05 -8.58
N ASP A 351 -4.73 14.66 -8.09
CA ASP A 351 -4.22 14.40 -6.74
C ASP A 351 -5.31 14.63 -5.69
N LYS A 352 -5.69 13.57 -4.99
CA LYS A 352 -6.78 13.59 -4.00
C LYS A 352 -6.56 14.65 -2.91
N MET A 353 -5.32 14.80 -2.44
CA MET A 353 -4.99 15.82 -1.44
C MET A 353 -5.14 17.22 -2.03
N LEU A 354 -4.67 17.44 -3.26
CA LEU A 354 -4.84 18.74 -3.93
C LEU A 354 -6.32 19.08 -4.05
N GLN A 355 -7.14 18.13 -4.55
CA GLN A 355 -8.58 18.30 -4.72
C GLN A 355 -9.28 18.68 -3.40
N GLY A 356 -8.98 17.99 -2.29
CA GLY A 356 -9.52 18.36 -0.98
C GLY A 356 -9.10 19.76 -0.50
N ARG A 357 -7.86 20.17 -0.82
CA ARG A 357 -7.34 21.51 -0.49
C ARG A 357 -8.00 22.62 -1.31
N LEU A 358 -8.46 22.37 -2.54
CA LEU A 358 -9.16 23.38 -3.34
C LEU A 358 -10.40 23.93 -2.62
N PHE A 359 -11.11 23.07 -1.87
CA PHE A 359 -12.25 23.47 -1.05
C PHE A 359 -11.82 24.11 0.28
N SER A 360 -10.96 23.43 1.05
CA SER A 360 -10.71 23.75 2.46
C SER A 360 -10.20 25.18 2.70
N TYR A 361 -9.39 25.72 1.80
CA TYR A 361 -8.80 27.05 1.99
C TYR A 361 -9.83 28.16 1.87
N GLY A 362 -10.74 28.09 0.89
CA GLY A 362 -11.83 29.06 0.76
C GLY A 362 -12.70 29.06 2.02
N ASP A 363 -13.12 27.88 2.46
CA ASP A 363 -13.97 27.70 3.65
C ASP A 363 -13.34 28.25 4.93
N THR A 364 -12.07 27.92 5.22
CA THR A 364 -11.42 28.39 6.45
C THR A 364 -11.22 29.91 6.47
N HIS A 365 -11.04 30.57 5.31
CA HIS A 365 -10.94 32.03 5.24
C HIS A 365 -12.28 32.71 5.51
N LEU A 366 -13.41 32.10 5.15
CA LEU A 366 -14.74 32.61 5.50
C LEU A 366 -14.93 32.68 7.02
N HIS A 367 -14.48 31.66 7.75
CA HIS A 367 -14.51 31.66 9.21
C HIS A 367 -13.52 32.69 9.81
N ARG A 368 -12.31 32.76 9.27
CA ARG A 368 -11.21 33.54 9.84
C ARG A 368 -11.30 35.03 9.58
N LEU A 369 -11.70 35.41 8.37
CA LEU A 369 -11.64 36.78 7.84
C LEU A 369 -12.98 37.31 7.34
N GLY A 370 -14.03 36.48 7.34
CA GLY A 370 -15.36 36.85 6.86
C GLY A 370 -15.53 36.70 5.35
N THR A 371 -16.75 36.95 4.89
CA THR A 371 -17.19 36.69 3.50
C THR A 371 -16.48 37.55 2.46
N ASN A 372 -16.01 38.73 2.85
CA ASN A 372 -15.39 39.72 1.97
C ASN A 372 -13.86 39.81 2.14
N TYR A 373 -13.20 38.72 2.56
CA TYR A 373 -11.75 38.72 2.83
C TYR A 373 -10.87 39.12 1.63
N LEU A 374 -11.37 38.99 0.39
CA LEU A 374 -10.70 39.43 -0.83
C LEU A 374 -10.68 40.97 -0.99
N LEU A 375 -11.47 41.72 -0.23
CA LEU A 375 -11.42 43.19 -0.22
C LEU A 375 -10.33 43.74 0.71
N LEU A 376 -9.79 42.91 1.61
CA LEU A 376 -8.63 43.29 2.41
C LEU A 376 -7.48 43.62 1.45
N PRO A 377 -6.76 44.75 1.62
CA PRO A 377 -5.79 45.23 0.64
C PRO A 377 -4.77 44.17 0.20
N VAL A 378 -4.27 43.35 1.14
CA VAL A 378 -3.29 42.30 0.84
C VAL A 378 -3.83 41.10 0.04
N ASN A 379 -5.15 40.92 -0.01
CA ASN A 379 -5.79 39.84 -0.74
C ASN A 379 -6.45 40.31 -2.04
N ASN A 380 -6.55 41.63 -2.24
CA ASN A 380 -7.29 42.20 -3.36
C ASN A 380 -6.53 42.04 -4.68
N PRO A 381 -7.10 41.38 -5.71
CA PRO A 381 -6.49 41.28 -7.03
C PRO A 381 -6.15 42.64 -7.65
N GLU A 382 -6.93 43.69 -7.35
CA GLU A 382 -6.72 45.07 -7.84
C GLU A 382 -5.49 45.75 -7.23
N THR A 383 -4.79 45.08 -6.30
CA THR A 383 -3.39 45.43 -5.95
C THR A 383 -2.52 45.49 -7.21
N ASN A 384 -2.81 44.64 -8.19
CA ASN A 384 -2.35 44.88 -9.56
C ASN A 384 -3.34 45.79 -10.28
N LYS A 385 -2.91 47.03 -10.58
CA LYS A 385 -3.74 48.06 -11.23
C LYS A 385 -4.19 47.69 -12.66
N SER A 386 -3.59 46.69 -13.29
CA SER A 386 -4.05 46.19 -14.60
C SER A 386 -5.31 45.32 -14.48
N VAL A 387 -5.61 44.82 -13.28
CA VAL A 387 -6.77 43.97 -12.99
C VAL A 387 -7.91 44.84 -12.46
N LYS A 388 -9.10 44.61 -13.01
CA LYS A 388 -10.36 45.15 -12.51
C LYS A 388 -11.29 43.99 -12.19
N VAL A 389 -11.78 43.92 -10.95
CA VAL A 389 -12.69 42.86 -10.52
C VAL A 389 -14.12 43.26 -10.87
N CYS A 390 -14.69 42.57 -11.86
CA CYS A 390 -16.05 42.80 -12.35
C CYS A 390 -16.89 41.55 -12.14
N THR A 391 -17.65 41.48 -11.04
CA THR A 391 -18.44 40.28 -10.68
C THR A 391 -19.91 40.63 -10.37
N TYR A 392 -20.71 39.58 -10.22
CA TYR A 392 -22.11 39.67 -9.79
C TYR A 392 -22.30 39.49 -8.27
N GLN A 393 -21.23 39.20 -7.52
CA GLN A 393 -21.29 39.04 -6.07
C GLN A 393 -21.53 40.40 -5.38
N ARG A 394 -22.29 40.41 -4.27
CA ARG A 394 -22.67 41.62 -3.52
C ARG A 394 -22.73 41.34 -2.01
N ASP A 395 -22.69 42.42 -1.24
CA ASP A 395 -22.99 42.46 0.20
C ASP A 395 -22.07 41.57 1.05
N GLY A 396 -22.56 41.03 2.17
CA GLY A 396 -21.78 40.28 3.14
C GLY A 396 -21.19 41.13 4.27
N ALA A 397 -20.69 40.48 5.31
CA ALA A 397 -20.12 41.15 6.47
C ALA A 397 -18.89 41.99 6.07
N MET A 398 -18.74 43.17 6.66
CA MET A 398 -17.66 44.12 6.36
C MET A 398 -17.55 44.47 4.87
N GLN A 399 -18.69 44.58 4.18
CA GLN A 399 -18.68 45.08 2.81
C GLN A 399 -18.23 46.55 2.79
N VAL A 400 -17.24 46.87 1.95
CA VAL A 400 -16.64 48.20 1.83
C VAL A 400 -16.60 48.66 0.38
N GLY A 401 -16.25 49.93 0.17
CA GLY A 401 -16.18 50.53 -1.16
C GLY A 401 -17.56 50.66 -1.79
N HIS A 402 -17.65 50.48 -3.11
CA HIS A 402 -18.87 50.76 -3.86
C HIS A 402 -19.77 49.54 -4.05
N ASN A 403 -19.38 48.32 -3.66
CA ASN A 403 -20.17 47.09 -3.85
C ASN A 403 -20.68 46.93 -5.31
N HIS A 404 -19.83 47.26 -6.28
CA HIS A 404 -20.16 47.34 -7.71
C HIS A 404 -21.30 48.32 -8.10
N SER A 405 -21.65 49.27 -7.23
CA SER A 405 -22.62 50.36 -7.46
C SER A 405 -23.96 49.85 -8.00
N GLY A 406 -24.58 50.59 -8.93
CA GLY A 406 -25.84 50.19 -9.59
C GLY A 406 -25.70 49.12 -10.67
N CYS A 407 -24.57 48.38 -10.75
CA CYS A 407 -24.40 47.32 -11.73
C CYS A 407 -25.38 46.15 -11.44
N PRO A 408 -26.02 45.55 -12.46
CA PRO A 408 -26.85 44.35 -12.28
C PRO A 408 -26.11 43.27 -11.47
N ASN A 409 -26.84 42.57 -10.59
CA ASN A 409 -26.31 41.54 -9.69
C ASN A 409 -26.67 40.11 -10.12
N TYR A 410 -27.01 39.90 -11.40
CA TYR A 410 -27.34 38.59 -11.96
C TYR A 410 -26.86 38.44 -13.42
N TYR A 411 -26.65 37.18 -13.84
CA TYR A 411 -26.22 36.81 -15.19
C TYR A 411 -27.15 35.75 -15.80
N ARG A 412 -27.53 35.82 -17.08
CA ARG A 412 -27.30 36.94 -18.02
C ARG A 412 -28.27 38.09 -17.76
N ASN A 413 -27.89 39.29 -18.17
CA ASN A 413 -28.75 40.47 -18.15
C ASN A 413 -28.58 41.27 -19.44
N THR A 414 -29.55 42.14 -19.75
CA THR A 414 -29.55 43.03 -20.93
C THR A 414 -29.12 44.46 -20.58
N PHE A 415 -28.69 44.70 -19.35
CA PHE A 415 -28.35 46.03 -18.81
C PHE A 415 -26.85 46.31 -18.81
N HIS A 416 -26.11 45.67 -19.73
CA HIS A 416 -24.66 45.82 -19.88
C HIS A 416 -23.83 45.55 -18.61
N GLY A 417 -24.24 44.56 -17.80
CA GLY A 417 -23.39 44.02 -16.73
C GLY A 417 -22.15 43.26 -17.25
N PRO A 418 -21.27 42.77 -16.36
CA PRO A 418 -20.10 41.98 -16.73
C PRO A 418 -20.41 40.81 -17.69
N GLU A 419 -19.68 40.69 -18.79
CA GLU A 419 -19.91 39.70 -19.85
C GLU A 419 -18.63 38.94 -20.19
N VAL A 420 -18.75 37.72 -20.73
CA VAL A 420 -17.59 36.89 -21.08
C VAL A 420 -17.01 37.37 -22.42
N MET A 421 -15.83 37.99 -22.35
CA MET A 421 -15.09 38.49 -23.52
C MET A 421 -13.96 37.51 -23.87
N LYS A 422 -14.07 36.80 -25.01
CA LYS A 422 -13.11 35.78 -25.51
C LYS A 422 -13.09 34.46 -24.70
N PRO A 423 -14.21 33.71 -24.66
CA PRO A 423 -14.30 32.46 -23.90
C PRO A 423 -13.18 31.48 -24.28
N GLU A 424 -12.90 31.28 -25.56
CA GLU A 424 -11.92 30.33 -26.08
C GLU A 424 -10.51 30.41 -25.44
N LYS A 425 -10.09 31.60 -25.00
CA LYS A 425 -8.79 31.78 -24.34
C LYS A 425 -8.80 31.33 -22.87
N TYR A 426 -9.92 31.55 -22.20
CA TYR A 426 -10.07 31.44 -20.75
C TYR A 426 -10.85 30.21 -20.29
N LEU A 427 -11.28 29.36 -21.22
CA LEU A 427 -11.79 28.03 -20.90
C LEU A 427 -10.69 27.16 -20.29
N GLU A 428 -11.11 26.34 -19.33
CA GLU A 428 -10.34 25.24 -18.77
C GLU A 428 -10.12 24.15 -19.83
N HIS A 429 -8.99 23.45 -19.76
CA HIS A 429 -8.69 22.36 -20.68
C HIS A 429 -9.65 21.19 -20.49
N ALA A 430 -10.38 20.85 -21.54
CA ALA A 430 -11.33 19.75 -21.56
C ALA A 430 -10.60 18.42 -21.32
N THR A 431 -10.96 17.70 -20.25
CA THR A 431 -10.36 16.41 -19.91
C THR A 431 -11.45 15.34 -19.93
N PHE A 432 -11.19 14.22 -20.62
CA PHE A 432 -12.08 13.06 -20.57
C PHE A 432 -11.66 12.15 -19.42
N GLU A 433 -12.59 11.87 -18.50
CA GLU A 433 -12.39 10.99 -17.36
C GLU A 433 -13.46 9.88 -17.38
N SER A 434 -13.07 8.65 -17.07
CA SER A 434 -14.01 7.52 -16.99
C SER A 434 -13.60 6.55 -15.88
N GLY A 435 -14.58 5.96 -15.19
CA GLY A 435 -14.31 5.01 -14.10
C GLY A 435 -15.49 4.84 -13.17
N MET A 436 -15.38 3.87 -12.25
CA MET A 436 -16.38 3.64 -11.22
C MET A 436 -16.17 4.62 -10.05
N ALA A 437 -17.19 5.44 -9.77
CA ALA A 437 -17.22 6.27 -8.58
C ALA A 437 -17.39 5.38 -7.33
N ALA A 438 -16.28 5.19 -6.60
CA ALA A 438 -16.24 4.40 -5.38
C ALA A 438 -15.12 4.90 -4.46
N ARG A 439 -15.10 4.41 -3.21
CA ARG A 439 -13.94 4.57 -2.32
C ARG A 439 -12.93 3.49 -2.65
N HIS A 440 -11.85 3.89 -3.30
CA HIS A 440 -10.76 2.99 -3.70
C HIS A 440 -9.65 3.03 -2.64
N GLU A 441 -9.45 1.93 -1.93
CA GLU A 441 -8.34 1.73 -1.00
C GLU A 441 -7.05 1.38 -1.75
N ALA A 442 -5.94 1.86 -1.24
CA ALA A 442 -4.64 1.65 -1.85
C ALA A 442 -3.95 0.46 -1.15
N ASN A 443 -4.35 -0.76 -1.53
CA ASN A 443 -4.00 -1.98 -0.79
C ASN A 443 -2.55 -2.47 -1.04
N ASP A 444 -1.89 -1.99 -2.10
CA ASP A 444 -0.53 -2.41 -2.50
C ASP A 444 0.45 -1.21 -2.70
N ASP A 445 0.21 -0.08 -2.02
CA ASP A 445 1.06 1.10 -2.17
C ASP A 445 2.46 0.92 -1.57
N ASP A 446 3.49 1.18 -2.38
CA ASP A 446 4.88 1.25 -1.93
C ASP A 446 5.10 2.46 -1.00
N ASN A 447 5.38 2.17 0.27
CA ASN A 447 5.62 3.16 1.31
C ASN A 447 7.08 3.26 1.75
N TYR A 448 7.99 2.46 1.17
CA TYR A 448 9.33 2.25 1.75
C TYR A 448 10.47 2.44 0.75
N SER A 449 10.26 2.29 -0.57
CA SER A 449 11.35 2.43 -1.55
C SER A 449 11.95 3.84 -1.57
N GLN A 450 11.12 4.89 -1.64
CA GLN A 450 11.59 6.27 -1.66
C GLN A 450 12.18 6.72 -0.31
N PRO A 451 11.58 6.37 0.85
CA PRO A 451 12.25 6.56 2.14
C PRO A 451 13.62 5.88 2.22
N ARG A 452 13.76 4.67 1.67
CA ARG A 452 15.04 3.95 1.64
C ARG A 452 16.06 4.70 0.80
N VAL A 453 15.67 5.17 -0.39
CA VAL A 453 16.53 6.01 -1.24
C VAL A 453 16.94 7.29 -0.51
N PHE A 454 16.02 7.93 0.22
CA PHE A 454 16.34 9.11 1.03
C PHE A 454 17.40 8.79 2.10
N TYR A 455 17.19 7.74 2.90
CA TYR A 455 18.12 7.33 3.96
C TYR A 455 19.50 6.91 3.42
N GLN A 456 19.53 6.08 2.38
CA GLN A 456 20.76 5.47 1.88
C GLN A 456 21.55 6.38 0.93
N LYS A 457 20.86 7.17 0.09
CA LYS A 457 21.50 7.89 -1.04
C LYS A 457 21.44 9.42 -0.93
N VAL A 458 20.53 9.97 -0.12
CA VAL A 458 20.38 11.43 0.01
C VAL A 458 21.04 11.96 1.29
N LEU A 459 20.94 11.23 2.40
CA LEU A 459 21.65 11.57 3.63
C LEU A 459 23.10 11.08 3.57
N ASP A 460 24.01 11.86 4.14
CA ASP A 460 25.37 11.44 4.48
C ASP A 460 25.39 10.73 5.85
N ASP A 461 26.56 10.24 6.27
CA ASP A 461 26.70 9.53 7.55
C ASP A 461 26.25 10.38 8.75
N ARG A 462 26.59 11.67 8.71
CA ARG A 462 26.18 12.63 9.73
C ARG A 462 24.66 12.79 9.77
N GLY A 463 24.03 13.01 8.62
CA GLY A 463 22.58 13.16 8.49
C GLY A 463 21.83 11.90 8.93
N ARG A 464 22.35 10.71 8.64
CA ARG A 464 21.80 9.44 9.15
C ARG A 464 21.89 9.34 10.67
N ALA A 465 23.04 9.67 11.25
CA ALA A 465 23.23 9.67 12.71
C ALA A 465 22.30 10.65 13.41
N HIS A 466 22.18 11.88 12.89
CA HIS A 466 21.25 12.89 13.39
C HIS A 466 19.80 12.41 13.29
N LEU A 467 19.39 11.85 12.15
CA LEU A 467 18.04 11.30 11.97
C LEU A 467 17.69 10.26 13.03
N ILE A 468 18.59 9.29 13.25
CA ILE A 468 18.43 8.25 14.27
C ILE A 468 18.30 8.89 15.66
N GLN A 469 19.22 9.79 16.01
CA GLN A 469 19.23 10.44 17.32
C GLN A 469 17.94 11.24 17.56
N ASN A 470 17.50 12.03 16.58
CA ASN A 470 16.29 12.84 16.66
C ASN A 470 15.02 11.97 16.83
N ILE A 471 14.94 10.84 16.11
CA ILE A 471 13.83 9.89 16.27
C ILE A 471 13.85 9.29 17.67
N VAL A 472 15.00 8.82 18.14
CA VAL A 472 15.14 8.22 19.48
C VAL A 472 14.74 9.21 20.56
N GLU A 473 15.24 10.44 20.49
CA GLU A 473 14.95 11.49 21.48
C GLU A 473 13.46 11.81 21.61
N HIS A 474 12.72 11.78 20.50
CA HIS A 474 11.28 12.07 20.53
C HIS A 474 10.45 10.83 20.84
N LEU A 475 10.78 9.68 20.23
CA LEU A 475 10.02 8.44 20.40
C LEU A 475 10.17 7.84 21.80
N GLN A 476 11.31 8.02 22.46
CA GLN A 476 11.50 7.53 23.84
C GLN A 476 10.59 8.25 24.87
N GLN A 477 10.03 9.40 24.50
CA GLN A 477 9.08 10.15 25.34
C GLN A 477 7.68 9.52 25.35
N CYS A 478 7.40 8.58 24.43
CA CYS A 478 6.18 7.79 24.47
C CYS A 478 6.15 6.93 25.74
N THR A 479 5.04 6.99 26.46
CA THR A 479 4.80 6.19 27.66
C THR A 479 4.34 4.79 27.30
N ASP A 480 3.64 4.63 26.17
CA ASP A 480 3.22 3.32 25.67
C ASP A 480 4.35 2.65 24.86
N LYS A 481 4.84 1.52 25.39
CA LYS A 481 5.92 0.74 24.78
C LYS A 481 5.52 0.03 23.49
N ASP A 482 4.23 -0.29 23.31
CA ASP A 482 3.75 -0.89 22.07
C ASP A 482 3.75 0.10 20.91
N ILE A 483 3.51 1.39 21.17
CA ILE A 483 3.69 2.45 20.16
C ILE A 483 5.14 2.51 19.70
N ILE A 484 6.10 2.49 20.63
CA ILE A 484 7.53 2.47 20.31
C ILE A 484 7.86 1.27 19.44
N ARG A 485 7.45 0.07 19.86
CA ARG A 485 7.69 -1.17 19.12
C ARG A 485 7.09 -1.14 17.71
N ARG A 486 5.85 -0.69 17.54
CA ARG A 486 5.22 -0.57 16.22
C ARG A 486 5.86 0.52 15.36
N SER A 487 6.34 1.61 15.94
CA SER A 487 7.02 2.68 15.20
C SER A 487 8.37 2.22 14.67
N VAL A 488 9.19 1.57 15.51
CA VAL A 488 10.46 0.99 15.08
C VAL A 488 10.23 -0.09 14.02
N ALA A 489 9.17 -0.90 14.16
CA ALA A 489 8.77 -1.89 13.17
C ALA A 489 8.49 -1.30 11.77
N VAL A 490 7.78 -0.16 11.71
CA VAL A 490 7.52 0.54 10.44
C VAL A 490 8.83 1.06 9.85
N LEU A 491 9.67 1.70 10.68
CA LEU A 491 10.95 2.27 10.26
C LEU A 491 11.97 1.20 9.80
N ALA A 492 11.94 0.01 10.39
CA ALA A 492 12.77 -1.13 10.00
C ALA A 492 12.50 -1.64 8.58
N ASN A 493 11.32 -1.34 7.99
CA ASN A 493 11.05 -1.66 6.58
C ASN A 493 11.79 -0.71 5.61
N VAL A 494 12.25 0.44 6.09
CA VAL A 494 13.04 1.39 5.28
C VAL A 494 14.43 0.83 5.04
N ASP A 495 15.15 0.50 6.10
CA ASP A 495 16.52 -0.01 6.03
C ASP A 495 16.82 -0.84 7.27
N ASN A 496 17.61 -1.89 7.10
CA ASN A 496 17.75 -2.86 8.15
C ASN A 496 18.65 -2.41 9.29
N ASP A 497 19.79 -1.82 8.95
CA ASP A 497 20.73 -1.30 9.92
C ASP A 497 20.10 -0.12 10.67
N PHE A 498 19.37 0.73 9.93
CA PHE A 498 18.55 1.79 10.52
C PHE A 498 17.59 1.26 11.59
N GLY A 499 16.80 0.23 11.27
CA GLY A 499 15.88 -0.41 12.21
C GLY A 499 16.58 -1.02 13.43
N LYS A 500 17.72 -1.70 13.23
CA LYS A 500 18.52 -2.29 14.31
C LYS A 500 19.06 -1.21 15.25
N GLN A 501 19.60 -0.10 14.73
CA GLN A 501 20.12 0.99 15.54
C GLN A 501 19.04 1.64 16.40
N LEU A 502 17.85 1.88 15.83
CA LEU A 502 16.70 2.40 16.58
C LEU A 502 16.26 1.45 17.68
N ALA A 503 16.11 0.15 17.36
CA ALA A 503 15.73 -0.88 18.32
C ALA A 503 16.70 -0.95 19.51
N THR A 504 18.01 -0.96 19.24
CA THR A 504 19.05 -0.96 20.27
C THR A 504 18.97 0.28 21.16
N LYS A 505 18.89 1.48 20.56
CA LYS A 505 18.87 2.75 21.32
C LYS A 505 17.60 2.93 22.15
N LEU A 506 16.47 2.39 21.70
CA LEU A 506 15.18 2.46 22.42
C LEU A 506 14.95 1.27 23.35
N ASN A 507 15.90 0.32 23.42
CA ASN A 507 15.78 -0.93 24.16
C ASN A 507 14.50 -1.70 23.83
N VAL A 508 14.24 -1.88 22.52
CA VAL A 508 13.07 -2.59 22.01
C VAL A 508 13.52 -3.81 21.23
N ASP A 509 13.02 -4.98 21.63
CA ASP A 509 13.16 -6.19 20.85
C ASP A 509 12.30 -6.11 19.58
N LEU A 510 12.96 -6.11 18.43
CA LEU A 510 12.29 -6.30 17.15
C LEU A 510 11.69 -7.71 17.13
N SER A 511 10.44 -7.83 16.72
CA SER A 511 9.80 -9.16 16.64
C SER A 511 10.59 -10.07 15.70
N LYS A 512 10.53 -11.39 15.91
CA LYS A 512 11.23 -12.34 15.03
C LYS A 512 10.95 -12.12 13.55
N LYS A 513 9.70 -11.83 13.18
CA LYS A 513 9.29 -11.53 11.81
C LYS A 513 10.09 -10.37 11.21
N GLN A 514 10.38 -9.33 12.01
CA GLN A 514 11.22 -8.20 11.59
C GLN A 514 12.68 -8.59 11.51
N ARG A 515 13.25 -9.31 12.50
CA ARG A 515 14.62 -9.83 12.42
C ARG A 515 14.86 -10.70 11.17
N SER A 516 13.87 -11.52 10.79
CA SER A 516 13.90 -12.34 9.56
C SER A 516 13.76 -11.51 8.27
N LEU A 517 12.91 -10.47 8.24
CA LEU A 517 12.82 -9.53 7.12
C LEU A 517 14.12 -8.71 6.94
N LEU A 518 14.73 -8.32 8.05
CA LEU A 518 16.02 -7.62 8.10
C LEU A 518 17.14 -8.52 7.54
N ALA A 519 17.19 -9.78 7.96
CA ALA A 519 18.16 -10.75 7.42
C ALA A 519 17.95 -11.06 5.93
N ALA A 520 16.69 -11.19 5.49
CA ALA A 520 16.36 -11.41 4.07
C ALA A 520 16.72 -10.21 3.18
N ASN A 521 16.51 -8.99 3.65
CA ASN A 521 16.89 -7.76 2.95
C ASN A 521 18.41 -7.53 2.97
N ASP A 522 19.14 -7.92 4.03
CA ASP A 522 20.61 -7.87 4.07
C ASP A 522 21.20 -8.82 3.01
N ILE A 523 20.59 -9.99 2.81
CA ILE A 523 20.92 -10.93 1.73
C ILE A 523 20.58 -10.32 0.36
N ALA A 524 19.40 -9.71 0.17
CA ALA A 524 19.01 -9.09 -1.09
C ALA A 524 19.86 -7.86 -1.49
N ASN A 525 20.29 -7.04 -0.52
CA ASN A 525 21.18 -5.90 -0.74
C ASN A 525 22.62 -6.34 -1.05
N SER A 526 23.09 -7.44 -0.45
CA SER A 526 24.39 -8.04 -0.80
C SER A 526 24.44 -8.66 -2.21
N VAL A 527 23.28 -8.86 -2.84
CA VAL A 527 23.11 -9.40 -4.19
C VAL A 527 23.05 -8.28 -5.26
N THR A 528 22.77 -7.03 -4.87
CA THR A 528 22.62 -5.90 -5.80
C THR A 528 23.90 -5.10 -6.06
N GLU A 529 24.94 -5.26 -5.24
CA GLU A 529 26.29 -4.78 -5.54
C GLU A 529 27.18 -5.96 -5.97
N CYS A 530 27.78 -5.82 -7.16
CA CYS A 530 28.84 -6.66 -7.76
C CYS A 530 28.39 -7.72 -8.78
N SER A 531 28.59 -7.37 -10.06
CA SER A 531 28.67 -8.27 -11.20
C SER A 531 29.82 -9.30 -11.02
N SER A 532 29.53 -10.60 -10.92
CA SER A 532 30.46 -11.66 -11.41
C SER A 532 29.94 -13.11 -11.26
N THR A 533 29.92 -13.79 -12.41
CA THR A 533 30.02 -15.23 -12.76
C THR A 533 29.36 -16.38 -11.94
N PRO A 534 28.90 -17.47 -12.62
CA PRO A 534 28.13 -18.59 -12.03
C PRO A 534 28.80 -19.36 -10.88
N HIS A 535 30.13 -19.42 -10.86
CA HIS A 535 30.87 -20.14 -9.80
C HIS A 535 30.84 -19.44 -8.44
N LYS A 536 30.61 -18.12 -8.40
CA LYS A 536 30.48 -17.37 -7.14
C LYS A 536 29.10 -17.57 -6.51
N ARG A 537 28.03 -17.69 -7.32
CA ARG A 537 26.66 -18.03 -6.86
C ARG A 537 26.62 -19.38 -6.13
N ARG A 538 27.29 -20.40 -6.68
CA ARG A 538 27.33 -21.75 -6.07
C ARG A 538 28.06 -21.78 -4.72
N ARG A 539 29.09 -20.95 -4.54
CA ARG A 539 29.82 -20.83 -3.26
C ARG A 539 29.01 -20.08 -2.19
N GLN A 540 28.21 -19.11 -2.60
CA GLN A 540 27.30 -18.36 -1.72
C GLN A 540 26.08 -19.19 -1.29
N THR A 541 25.54 -20.05 -2.16
CA THR A 541 24.49 -21.03 -1.81
C THR A 541 24.99 -22.02 -0.76
N ASN A 542 26.23 -22.49 -0.88
CA ASN A 542 26.82 -23.42 0.10
C ASN A 542 27.12 -22.75 1.46
N GLN A 543 27.49 -21.46 1.48
CA GLN A 543 27.63 -20.71 2.75
C GLN A 543 26.29 -20.44 3.44
N ALA A 544 25.19 -20.27 2.70
CA ALA A 544 23.85 -20.12 3.27
C ALA A 544 23.35 -21.42 3.91
N LEU A 545 23.68 -22.59 3.33
CA LEU A 545 23.37 -23.92 3.87
C LEU A 545 24.19 -24.23 5.14
N GLU A 546 25.44 -23.79 5.20
CA GLU A 546 26.33 -23.97 6.35
C GLU A 546 25.91 -23.09 7.55
N ALA A 547 25.43 -21.86 7.29
CA ALA A 547 24.85 -20.98 8.31
C ALA A 547 23.51 -21.50 8.86
N LEU A 548 22.68 -22.15 8.04
CA LEU A 548 21.46 -22.83 8.46
C LEU A 548 21.75 -24.06 9.33
N GLY A 549 22.86 -24.77 9.08
CA GLY A 549 23.30 -25.91 9.86
C GLY A 549 23.84 -25.54 11.26
N GLN A 550 24.40 -24.36 11.45
CA GLN A 550 24.90 -23.89 12.76
C GLN A 550 23.78 -23.42 13.70
N LEU A 551 22.67 -22.90 13.16
CA LEU A 551 21.46 -22.51 13.92
C LEU A 551 20.73 -23.70 14.58
N ILE A 552 21.04 -24.93 14.16
CA ILE A 552 20.39 -26.17 14.62
C ILE A 552 21.14 -26.84 15.79
N LYS A 553 22.37 -26.42 16.12
CA LYS A 553 23.26 -27.13 17.06
C LYS A 553 23.65 -26.38 18.35
N ASP A 554 23.07 -25.21 18.66
CA ASP A 554 23.40 -24.51 19.92
C ASP A 554 22.43 -24.92 21.07
N PRO A 555 22.92 -25.54 22.17
CA PRO A 555 22.07 -26.07 23.25
C PRO A 555 21.57 -25.00 24.24
N THR A 556 21.82 -23.72 24.03
CA THR A 556 21.50 -22.63 24.99
C THR A 556 20.31 -21.75 24.60
N ILE A 557 19.47 -22.21 23.66
CA ILE A 557 18.29 -21.49 23.19
C ILE A 557 17.05 -21.89 24.02
N ASP A 558 16.78 -21.12 25.07
CA ASP A 558 15.50 -21.01 25.75
C ASP A 558 15.04 -19.54 25.70
N ASP A 559 14.47 -19.08 24.57
CA ASP A 559 13.19 -18.34 24.59
C ASP A 559 12.58 -18.09 23.19
N VAL A 560 11.26 -18.02 23.16
CA VAL A 560 10.34 -18.60 22.15
C VAL A 560 10.21 -17.86 20.82
N ASP A 561 10.79 -16.68 20.71
CA ASP A 561 10.66 -15.89 19.50
C ASP A 561 11.57 -16.38 18.38
N ASN A 562 12.27 -17.52 18.44
CA ASN A 562 13.13 -18.04 17.34
C ASN A 562 12.77 -19.40 16.66
N LYS A 563 11.55 -19.94 16.77
CA LYS A 563 11.07 -21.03 15.87
C LYS A 563 10.34 -20.54 14.59
N LEU A 564 10.77 -20.98 13.39
CA LEU A 564 10.10 -21.15 12.05
C LEU A 564 8.61 -20.64 11.87
N ASN A 565 8.12 -20.25 10.66
CA ASN A 565 6.72 -19.75 10.44
C ASN A 565 5.63 -20.86 10.65
N LYS A 566 4.30 -20.78 10.36
CA LYS A 566 3.31 -21.91 10.49
C LYS A 566 2.98 -22.65 9.17
N ASN A 567 3.42 -22.22 8.01
CA ASN A 567 3.74 -23.13 6.89
C ASN A 567 5.15 -23.70 7.02
N ASP A 568 5.87 -23.33 8.09
CA ASP A 568 7.09 -23.96 8.57
C ASP A 568 6.86 -24.72 9.91
N ILE A 569 5.94 -24.30 10.80
CA ILE A 569 5.47 -24.77 12.15
C ILE A 569 4.02 -25.26 12.06
N LEU A 570 3.38 -25.36 10.93
CA LEU A 570 2.33 -26.35 10.69
C LEU A 570 2.87 -27.34 9.66
N SER A 571 3.98 -26.98 8.99
CA SER A 571 5.09 -27.90 8.73
C SER A 571 5.91 -28.34 9.98
N LEU A 572 5.81 -27.67 11.15
CA LEU A 572 6.33 -28.10 12.50
C LEU A 572 5.27 -28.16 13.63
N THR A 573 3.95 -28.12 13.35
CA THR A 573 2.87 -28.33 14.35
C THR A 573 1.60 -28.98 13.75
N LEU A 574 1.58 -29.36 12.46
CA LEU A 574 1.24 -30.77 12.20
C LEU A 574 2.21 -31.67 13.00
N ALA A 575 3.45 -31.21 13.21
CA ALA A 575 4.37 -31.72 14.22
C ALA A 575 4.06 -31.38 15.72
N ARG A 576 2.82 -30.96 16.14
CA ARG A 576 2.46 -30.61 17.55
C ARG A 576 0.96 -30.38 17.90
N ILE A 577 -0.03 -30.41 16.97
CA ILE A 577 -1.51 -30.42 17.26
C ILE A 577 -1.96 -31.68 17.98
N LEU A 578 -0.96 -32.47 18.27
CA LEU A 578 -0.99 -33.56 19.16
C LEU A 578 -0.75 -33.30 20.60
N ARG A 579 -0.26 -32.10 20.88
CA ARG A 579 0.03 -31.75 22.24
C ARG A 579 -1.20 -31.22 22.98
N GLN A 580 -2.34 -30.88 22.34
CA GLN A 580 -3.41 -30.18 23.10
C GLN A 580 -4.86 -30.13 22.57
N LYS A 581 -5.38 -31.07 21.76
CA LYS A 581 -6.86 -31.11 21.54
C LYS A 581 -7.60 -31.78 22.72
N TYR A 582 -6.90 -32.38 23.68
CA TYR A 582 -7.53 -33.25 24.67
C TYR A 582 -7.23 -33.00 26.15
N TRP A 583 -6.35 -32.10 26.61
CA TRP A 583 -6.11 -32.00 28.08
C TRP A 583 -5.98 -30.60 28.72
N PRO A 584 -6.56 -30.40 29.94
CA PRO A 584 -6.69 -29.11 30.61
C PRO A 584 -5.41 -28.66 31.34
N SER A 585 -5.47 -27.41 31.80
CA SER A 585 -4.42 -26.47 32.17
C SER A 585 -3.31 -26.84 33.18
N ASN A 586 -3.13 -28.09 33.61
CA ASN A 586 -2.25 -28.40 34.75
C ASN A 586 -1.24 -29.54 34.49
N VAL A 587 -0.28 -29.39 33.56
CA VAL A 587 0.96 -30.22 33.57
C VAL A 587 2.17 -29.42 33.02
N PRO A 588 3.34 -29.40 33.70
CA PRO A 588 4.55 -28.72 33.21
C PRO A 588 5.28 -29.51 32.11
N ASN A 589 6.02 -28.78 31.27
CA ASN A 589 6.84 -29.24 30.14
C ASN A 589 7.33 -30.71 30.16
N ARG A 590 6.74 -31.55 29.30
CA ARG A 590 7.34 -32.82 28.82
C ARG A 590 7.24 -32.94 27.29
N ASN A 591 8.19 -33.70 26.71
CA ASN A 591 8.38 -33.92 25.28
C ASN A 591 7.40 -34.98 24.76
N VAL A 592 6.84 -34.74 23.57
CA VAL A 592 5.98 -35.67 22.83
C VAL A 592 6.66 -35.92 21.50
N GLU A 593 7.00 -37.17 21.18
CA GLU A 593 7.56 -37.56 19.88
C GLU A 593 6.45 -38.04 18.94
N LEU A 594 6.47 -37.57 17.68
CA LEU A 594 5.67 -38.17 16.62
C LEU A 594 6.33 -39.47 16.19
N ALA A 595 5.54 -40.56 16.10
CA ALA A 595 6.03 -41.83 15.58
C ALA A 595 6.67 -41.64 14.19
N SER A 596 7.90 -42.14 14.05
CA SER A 596 8.73 -42.07 12.85
C SER A 596 7.97 -42.56 11.60
N GLY A 597 7.75 -41.67 10.63
CA GLY A 597 7.06 -42.04 9.38
C GLY A 597 6.65 -40.91 8.45
N ILE A 598 7.22 -39.71 8.59
CA ILE A 598 7.13 -38.69 7.54
C ILE A 598 8.32 -38.93 6.61
N GLU A 599 8.25 -39.98 5.79
CA GLU A 599 8.86 -39.87 4.47
C GLU A 599 8.12 -38.73 3.77
N THR A 600 8.87 -37.64 3.63
CA THR A 600 8.52 -36.39 3.00
C THR A 600 7.71 -36.63 1.74
N PHE A 601 6.55 -35.98 1.61
CA PHE A 601 6.05 -35.59 0.29
C PHE A 601 7.26 -35.02 -0.45
N SER A 602 7.75 -35.63 -1.54
CA SER A 602 9.01 -35.19 -2.16
C SER A 602 8.88 -33.72 -2.55
N ILE A 603 9.64 -32.86 -1.86
CA ILE A 603 9.56 -31.39 -1.93
C ILE A 603 10.47 -30.90 -3.07
N GLU A 604 10.33 -31.44 -4.28
CA GLU A 604 11.13 -31.02 -5.43
C GLU A 604 10.32 -30.48 -6.62
N ASP A 605 8.99 -30.61 -6.61
CA ASP A 605 8.13 -29.94 -7.59
C ASP A 605 7.22 -28.93 -6.87
N ASP A 606 7.16 -27.70 -7.39
CA ASP A 606 6.17 -26.67 -7.01
C ASP A 606 4.82 -27.36 -6.77
N LEU A 607 4.25 -27.21 -5.57
CA LEU A 607 2.99 -27.84 -5.18
C LEU A 607 1.92 -27.60 -6.26
N ASN A 608 1.67 -28.58 -7.13
CA ASN A 608 0.66 -28.55 -8.19
C ASN A 608 -0.76 -28.78 -7.61
N GLY A 609 -1.08 -28.12 -6.50
CA GLY A 609 -2.33 -28.27 -5.78
C GLY A 609 -2.33 -27.58 -4.41
N PHE A 610 -3.35 -27.84 -3.61
CA PHE A 610 -3.49 -27.34 -2.23
C PHE A 610 -3.65 -28.50 -1.23
N ILE A 611 -3.39 -28.28 0.05
CA ILE A 611 -3.49 -29.29 1.11
C ILE A 611 -4.80 -29.13 1.88
N ILE A 612 -5.41 -30.26 2.27
CA ILE A 612 -6.57 -30.32 3.16
C ILE A 612 -6.32 -31.29 4.32
N VAL A 613 -6.83 -30.96 5.49
CA VAL A 613 -6.81 -31.82 6.69
C VAL A 613 -8.24 -32.07 7.16
N LEU A 614 -8.58 -33.35 7.30
CA LEU A 614 -9.90 -33.83 7.68
C LEU A 614 -9.81 -34.70 8.96
N ASN A 615 -10.88 -34.74 9.74
CA ASN A 615 -11.04 -35.82 10.72
C ASN A 615 -11.81 -37.01 10.10
N THR A 616 -12.01 -38.07 10.88
CA THR A 616 -12.74 -39.29 10.46
C THR A 616 -14.20 -39.01 10.06
N THR A 617 -14.80 -37.90 10.54
CA THR A 617 -16.16 -37.48 10.17
C THR A 617 -16.22 -36.58 8.92
N GLY A 618 -15.10 -36.33 8.24
CA GLY A 618 -15.01 -35.46 7.06
C GLY A 618 -15.10 -33.96 7.37
N ARG A 619 -15.05 -33.57 8.64
CA ARG A 619 -14.98 -32.16 9.03
C ARG A 619 -13.65 -31.59 8.55
N ILE A 620 -13.72 -30.49 7.82
CA ILE A 620 -12.51 -29.79 7.37
C ILE A 620 -11.91 -29.08 8.58
N ILE A 621 -10.70 -29.48 8.95
CA ILE A 621 -9.94 -28.86 10.03
C ILE A 621 -9.11 -27.71 9.47
N LEU A 622 -8.50 -27.91 8.30
CA LEU A 622 -7.58 -26.95 7.70
C LEU A 622 -7.48 -27.11 6.18
N MET A 623 -7.20 -26.00 5.50
CA MET A 623 -6.82 -25.95 4.08
C MET A 623 -5.66 -24.95 3.90
N SER A 624 -4.80 -25.15 2.91
CA SER A 624 -3.68 -24.23 2.62
C SER A 624 -4.13 -22.97 1.87
N ASP A 625 -3.39 -21.87 2.06
CA ASP A 625 -3.75 -20.53 1.56
C ASP A 625 -3.82 -20.42 0.03
N ASN A 626 -3.09 -21.29 -0.69
CA ASN A 626 -3.09 -21.33 -2.16
C ASN A 626 -4.37 -21.94 -2.76
N VAL A 627 -5.33 -22.41 -1.95
CA VAL A 627 -6.62 -22.95 -2.40
C VAL A 627 -7.39 -21.99 -3.32
N GLU A 628 -7.29 -20.67 -3.10
CA GLU A 628 -7.95 -19.66 -3.94
C GLU A 628 -7.51 -19.73 -5.40
N THR A 629 -6.22 -19.97 -5.61
CA THR A 629 -5.59 -20.06 -6.93
C THR A 629 -6.10 -21.28 -7.71
N TYR A 630 -6.24 -22.42 -7.03
CA TYR A 630 -6.64 -23.68 -7.67
C TYR A 630 -8.17 -23.80 -7.84
N LEU A 631 -8.95 -23.34 -6.87
CA LEU A 631 -10.41 -23.33 -6.97
C LEU A 631 -10.95 -22.12 -7.75
N ARG A 632 -10.11 -21.10 -8.04
CA ARG A 632 -10.48 -19.83 -8.70
C ARG A 632 -11.64 -19.11 -8.01
N LYS A 633 -11.67 -19.17 -6.67
CA LYS A 633 -12.68 -18.55 -5.80
C LYS A 633 -12.00 -17.91 -4.61
N ASN A 634 -12.48 -16.74 -4.20
CA ASN A 634 -12.03 -16.08 -2.97
C ASN A 634 -12.46 -16.90 -1.73
N VAL A 635 -11.59 -17.06 -0.73
CA VAL A 635 -11.82 -17.82 0.51
C VAL A 635 -13.08 -17.36 1.24
N ARG A 636 -13.41 -16.05 1.23
CA ARG A 636 -14.66 -15.54 1.82
C ARG A 636 -15.92 -16.10 1.17
N SER A 637 -15.85 -16.49 -0.10
CA SER A 637 -16.97 -17.14 -0.81
C SER A 637 -17.06 -18.64 -0.58
N LEU A 638 -15.95 -19.28 -0.19
CA LEU A 638 -15.88 -20.71 0.10
C LEU A 638 -16.27 -21.04 1.56
N TYR A 639 -16.09 -20.07 2.48
CA TYR A 639 -16.32 -20.20 3.91
C TYR A 639 -17.67 -20.84 4.32
N PRO A 640 -18.81 -20.53 3.67
CA PRO A 640 -20.10 -21.14 4.04
C PRO A 640 -20.22 -22.64 3.72
N GLN A 641 -19.44 -23.16 2.75
CA GLN A 641 -19.43 -24.57 2.36
C GLN A 641 -18.31 -25.35 3.06
N MET A 642 -17.20 -24.69 3.39
CA MET A 642 -15.95 -25.32 3.87
C MET A 642 -15.94 -25.74 5.36
N THR A 643 -17.09 -26.12 5.92
CA THR A 643 -17.17 -26.66 7.28
C THR A 643 -16.97 -28.18 7.32
N ASN A 644 -17.36 -28.86 6.24
CA ASN A 644 -17.26 -30.31 6.08
C ASN A 644 -17.08 -30.64 4.61
N ILE A 645 -16.22 -31.61 4.27
CA ILE A 645 -15.93 -31.97 2.88
C ILE A 645 -17.16 -32.45 2.12
N TYR A 646 -18.13 -33.06 2.81
CA TYR A 646 -19.40 -33.50 2.22
C TYR A 646 -20.28 -32.32 1.74
N ASN A 647 -20.05 -31.12 2.25
CA ASN A 647 -20.74 -29.91 1.76
C ASN A 647 -20.08 -29.33 0.50
N CYS A 648 -18.84 -29.76 0.21
CA CYS A 648 -18.03 -29.27 -0.91
C CYS A 648 -18.00 -30.26 -2.07
N VAL A 649 -18.25 -31.55 -1.83
CA VAL A 649 -18.17 -32.61 -2.84
C VAL A 649 -19.54 -33.16 -3.23
N SER A 650 -19.65 -33.70 -4.45
CA SER A 650 -20.87 -34.34 -4.98
C SER A 650 -21.35 -35.45 -4.06
N GLU A 651 -22.67 -35.59 -3.90
CA GLU A 651 -23.30 -36.64 -3.07
C GLU A 651 -22.89 -38.05 -3.53
N GLU A 652 -22.64 -38.22 -4.83
CA GLU A 652 -22.15 -39.48 -5.43
C GLU A 652 -20.76 -39.90 -4.92
N ASP A 653 -19.93 -38.93 -4.49
CA ASP A 653 -18.58 -39.18 -3.98
C ASP A 653 -18.55 -39.35 -2.45
N HIS A 654 -19.68 -39.11 -1.76
CA HIS A 654 -19.73 -39.15 -0.28
C HIS A 654 -19.39 -40.53 0.26
N GLU A 655 -19.91 -41.59 -0.36
CA GLU A 655 -19.67 -42.96 0.12
C GLU A 655 -18.21 -43.38 -0.07
N SER A 656 -17.59 -42.98 -1.19
CA SER A 656 -16.17 -43.22 -1.45
C SER A 656 -15.28 -42.50 -0.43
N ILE A 657 -15.59 -41.23 -0.13
CA ILE A 657 -14.86 -40.46 0.88
C ILE A 657 -15.11 -41.03 2.28
N ARG A 658 -16.34 -41.46 2.63
CA ARG A 658 -16.62 -42.12 3.92
C ARG A 658 -15.85 -43.43 4.05
N LYS A 659 -15.78 -44.24 3.00
CA LYS A 659 -15.04 -45.51 3.01
C LYS A 659 -13.58 -45.24 3.34
N VAL A 660 -12.95 -44.26 2.70
CA VAL A 660 -11.56 -43.87 3.01
C VAL A 660 -11.41 -43.28 4.41
N LEU A 661 -12.30 -42.38 4.83
CA LEU A 661 -12.19 -41.78 6.15
C LEU A 661 -12.51 -42.75 7.31
N SER A 662 -13.25 -43.83 7.01
CA SER A 662 -13.60 -44.88 7.98
C SER A 662 -12.51 -45.94 8.17
N THR A 663 -11.64 -46.16 7.18
CA THR A 663 -10.60 -47.20 7.26
C THR A 663 -9.44 -46.80 8.17
N SER A 664 -9.19 -45.49 8.35
CA SER A 664 -8.17 -44.95 9.24
C SER A 664 -6.80 -45.64 9.05
N THR A 665 -6.29 -45.71 7.81
CA THR A 665 -5.02 -46.39 7.52
C THR A 665 -3.90 -45.40 7.26
N THR A 666 -2.66 -45.75 7.66
CA THR A 666 -1.46 -44.98 7.36
C THR A 666 -0.98 -45.12 5.91
N ILE A 667 -1.64 -45.97 5.12
CA ILE A 667 -1.37 -46.20 3.70
C ILE A 667 -1.98 -45.07 2.88
N GLU A 668 -1.22 -44.51 1.94
CA GLU A 668 -1.72 -43.47 1.03
C GLU A 668 -2.95 -43.93 0.25
N GLN A 669 -4.00 -43.11 0.28
CA GLN A 669 -5.27 -43.29 -0.37
C GLN A 669 -5.44 -42.19 -1.41
N GLN A 670 -5.87 -42.58 -2.61
CA GLN A 670 -6.16 -41.66 -3.70
C GLN A 670 -7.66 -41.66 -3.98
N ILE A 671 -8.29 -40.50 -3.93
CA ILE A 671 -9.72 -40.31 -4.16
C ILE A 671 -9.89 -39.25 -5.22
N ILE A 672 -10.57 -39.60 -6.31
CA ILE A 672 -11.06 -38.60 -7.26
C ILE A 672 -12.45 -38.20 -6.80
N CYS A 673 -12.67 -36.91 -6.59
CA CYS A 673 -13.95 -36.38 -6.15
C CYS A 673 -14.30 -35.09 -6.91
N THR A 674 -15.60 -34.89 -7.12
CA THR A 674 -16.15 -33.73 -7.80
C THR A 674 -16.54 -32.68 -6.79
N TRP A 675 -15.91 -31.52 -6.83
CA TRP A 675 -16.19 -30.39 -5.95
C TRP A 675 -17.27 -29.50 -6.57
N ASN A 676 -18.35 -29.27 -5.83
CA ASN A 676 -19.44 -28.36 -6.16
C ASN A 676 -19.17 -26.99 -5.56
N LEU A 677 -18.89 -25.98 -6.38
CA LEU A 677 -18.57 -24.61 -5.92
C LEU A 677 -19.76 -23.66 -6.20
N LEU A 678 -20.32 -23.03 -5.16
CA LEU A 678 -21.39 -22.03 -5.33
C LEU A 678 -20.92 -20.77 -6.08
N ARG A 679 -21.77 -20.24 -6.97
CA ARG A 679 -21.64 -18.87 -7.52
C ARG A 679 -22.39 -17.87 -6.62
N GLY A 680 -21.68 -17.21 -5.70
CA GLY A 680 -22.20 -16.05 -4.94
C GLY A 680 -22.62 -16.34 -3.49
N LYS A 681 -23.06 -15.29 -2.78
CA LYS A 681 -23.25 -15.27 -1.30
C LYS A 681 -24.55 -15.92 -0.78
N ARG A 682 -25.39 -16.54 -1.62
CA ARG A 682 -26.63 -17.24 -1.19
C ARG A 682 -26.76 -18.61 -1.89
N PRO A 683 -27.18 -19.67 -1.17
CA PRO A 683 -27.42 -20.97 -1.78
C PRO A 683 -28.76 -20.94 -2.54
N SER A 684 -28.74 -20.52 -3.81
CA SER A 684 -29.85 -20.77 -4.74
C SER A 684 -29.53 -21.99 -5.60
N ARG A 685 -30.49 -22.89 -5.72
CA ARG A 685 -30.31 -24.32 -6.00
C ARG A 685 -29.80 -24.73 -7.39
N ASN A 686 -29.56 -23.84 -8.36
CA ASN A 686 -29.52 -24.30 -9.76
C ASN A 686 -28.25 -24.02 -10.59
N HIS A 687 -27.20 -23.37 -10.08
CA HIS A 687 -25.95 -23.19 -10.85
C HIS A 687 -24.66 -23.27 -10.00
N THR A 688 -24.16 -24.49 -9.78
CA THR A 688 -22.84 -24.78 -9.16
C THR A 688 -21.78 -24.98 -10.25
N GLU A 689 -20.61 -24.37 -10.07
CA GLU A 689 -19.42 -24.66 -10.88
C GLU A 689 -18.75 -25.93 -10.33
N THR A 690 -18.55 -26.95 -11.16
CA THR A 690 -17.99 -28.24 -10.73
C THR A 690 -16.55 -28.43 -11.18
N LYS A 691 -15.68 -28.85 -10.26
CA LYS A 691 -14.27 -29.18 -10.53
C LYS A 691 -13.95 -30.59 -10.07
N THR A 692 -13.35 -31.39 -10.94
CA THR A 692 -12.87 -32.73 -10.58
C THR A 692 -11.46 -32.64 -10.01
N MET A 693 -11.29 -33.13 -8.79
CA MET A 693 -10.06 -33.05 -8.03
C MET A 693 -9.55 -34.45 -7.70
N LEU A 694 -8.25 -34.67 -7.85
CA LEU A 694 -7.55 -35.82 -7.27
C LEU A 694 -7.09 -35.43 -5.86
N MET A 695 -7.55 -36.17 -4.86
CA MET A 695 -7.17 -36.02 -3.46
C MET A 695 -6.33 -37.23 -3.04
N THR A 696 -5.06 -37.00 -2.72
CA THR A 696 -4.09 -38.02 -2.34
C THR A 696 -3.64 -37.80 -0.91
N GLY A 697 -3.93 -38.73 0.01
CA GLY A 697 -3.66 -38.53 1.44
C GLY A 697 -3.67 -39.80 2.28
N ARG A 698 -3.25 -39.70 3.55
CA ARG A 698 -3.21 -40.82 4.51
C ARG A 698 -3.56 -40.36 5.92
N PHE A 699 -3.87 -41.31 6.81
CA PHE A 699 -4.09 -41.01 8.21
C PHE A 699 -2.80 -40.91 9.01
N PHE A 700 -2.78 -39.94 9.91
CA PHE A 700 -1.71 -39.73 10.87
C PHE A 700 -2.24 -40.00 12.29
N PHE A 701 -1.57 -40.94 12.94
CA PHE A 701 -1.85 -41.40 14.29
C PHE A 701 -0.81 -40.89 15.24
N ILE A 702 -1.25 -40.71 16.47
CA ILE A 702 -0.49 -39.90 17.37
C ILE A 702 -0.54 -40.56 18.72
N ASN A 703 0.65 -40.98 19.14
CA ASN A 703 0.88 -41.62 20.41
C ASN A 703 1.42 -40.62 21.44
N ASN A 704 0.93 -40.73 22.67
CA ASN A 704 1.55 -40.16 23.86
C ASN A 704 2.00 -41.34 24.73
N GLU A 705 3.26 -41.39 25.14
CA GLU A 705 3.82 -42.58 25.82
C GLU A 705 3.33 -42.82 27.25
N GLU A 706 2.53 -41.93 27.87
CA GLU A 706 2.14 -42.10 29.29
C GLU A 706 0.65 -41.91 29.65
N ASN A 707 -0.29 -41.73 28.70
CA ASN A 707 -1.74 -41.68 29.04
C ASN A 707 -2.60 -42.43 28.02
N GLU A 708 -3.46 -43.34 28.50
CA GLU A 708 -4.37 -44.22 27.73
C GLU A 708 -5.53 -43.50 27.01
N GLU A 709 -5.46 -42.18 26.75
CA GLU A 709 -6.47 -41.50 25.92
C GLU A 709 -6.00 -41.32 24.47
N GLN A 710 -6.52 -42.18 23.59
CA GLN A 710 -6.32 -42.11 22.14
C GLN A 710 -6.93 -40.85 21.54
N HIS A 711 -6.11 -40.04 20.86
CA HIS A 711 -6.56 -38.88 20.10
C HIS A 711 -7.13 -39.30 18.72
N GLU A 712 -8.18 -38.60 18.25
CA GLU A 712 -8.83 -38.84 16.95
C GLU A 712 -7.83 -38.70 15.78
N PRO A 713 -7.72 -39.70 14.89
CA PRO A 713 -6.73 -39.69 13.80
C PRO A 713 -7.13 -38.70 12.70
N LEU A 714 -6.12 -38.07 12.08
CA LEU A 714 -6.31 -37.02 11.09
C LEU A 714 -5.90 -37.49 9.70
N PHE A 715 -6.74 -37.24 8.70
CA PHE A 715 -6.46 -37.51 7.30
C PHE A 715 -5.90 -36.25 6.64
N ILE A 716 -4.68 -36.33 6.12
CA ILE A 716 -4.01 -35.21 5.45
C ILE A 716 -3.86 -35.56 3.98
N ALA A 717 -4.37 -34.71 3.10
CA ALA A 717 -4.36 -34.95 1.67
C ALA A 717 -3.94 -33.74 0.83
N ARG A 718 -3.25 -34.00 -0.27
CA ARG A 718 -2.95 -33.06 -1.35
C ARG A 718 -4.05 -33.16 -2.42
N CYS A 719 -4.59 -32.01 -2.82
CA CYS A 719 -5.68 -31.88 -3.77
C CYS A 719 -5.21 -31.17 -5.03
N GLU A 720 -5.34 -31.83 -6.17
CA GLU A 720 -4.91 -31.32 -7.48
C GLU A 720 -6.06 -31.32 -8.48
N GLN A 721 -6.16 -30.28 -9.32
CA GLN A 721 -7.19 -30.24 -10.34
C GLN A 721 -6.78 -31.09 -11.54
N ILE A 722 -7.65 -32.01 -11.97
CA ILE A 722 -7.46 -32.74 -13.22
C ILE A 722 -7.85 -31.81 -14.38
N LEU A 723 -6.95 -31.60 -15.36
CA LEU A 723 -7.12 -30.68 -16.49
C LEU A 723 -8.49 -30.86 -17.19
N SER A 724 -9.27 -29.79 -17.30
CA SER A 724 -10.54 -29.81 -18.05
C SER A 724 -10.31 -29.30 -19.48
N SER A 725 -10.42 -30.16 -20.48
CA SER A 725 -10.64 -29.74 -21.87
C SER A 725 -12.14 -29.60 -22.14
N THR A 726 -12.58 -28.44 -22.61
CA THR A 726 -13.95 -28.25 -23.13
C THR A 726 -13.97 -28.59 -24.62
N PRO A 727 -14.60 -29.70 -25.06
CA PRO A 727 -14.86 -29.93 -26.48
C PRO A 727 -15.99 -29.01 -26.98
N ASN A 728 -15.80 -28.42 -28.17
CA ASN A 728 -16.86 -27.82 -28.99
C ASN A 728 -17.70 -28.94 -29.61
N ILE A 729 -18.65 -29.49 -28.85
CA ILE A 729 -19.75 -30.27 -29.40
C ILE A 729 -20.97 -29.34 -29.48
N PRO A 730 -21.72 -29.31 -30.60
CA PRO A 730 -22.86 -28.41 -30.76
C PRO A 730 -23.84 -28.59 -29.61
N THR A 731 -24.05 -27.49 -28.90
CA THR A 731 -25.00 -27.34 -27.80
C THR A 731 -26.40 -27.69 -28.30
N ASN A 732 -26.93 -28.84 -27.88
CA ASN A 732 -28.35 -29.10 -27.61
C ASN A 732 -28.52 -30.54 -27.08
N SER A 733 -27.94 -30.88 -25.92
CA SER A 733 -28.45 -31.92 -24.99
C SER A 733 -27.51 -32.37 -23.85
N ILE A 734 -26.29 -31.84 -23.68
CA ILE A 734 -25.39 -32.32 -22.60
C ILE A 734 -24.91 -31.16 -21.71
N GLY A 735 -25.51 -31.02 -20.53
CA GLY A 735 -25.13 -30.05 -19.49
C GLY A 735 -24.08 -30.61 -18.52
N SER A 736 -23.41 -29.71 -17.78
CA SER A 736 -22.37 -29.99 -16.75
C SER A 736 -21.05 -30.60 -17.25
N THR A 737 -19.92 -30.31 -16.60
CA THR A 737 -18.63 -31.02 -16.86
C THR A 737 -18.65 -32.47 -16.38
N SER A 738 -19.56 -32.84 -15.47
CA SER A 738 -19.74 -34.22 -15.00
C SER A 738 -20.26 -35.19 -16.06
N SER A 739 -20.92 -34.69 -17.12
CA SER A 739 -21.49 -35.50 -18.19
C SER A 739 -20.46 -36.03 -19.20
N LYS A 740 -19.20 -35.59 -19.10
CA LYS A 740 -18.08 -35.99 -19.97
C LYS A 740 -17.16 -37.06 -19.34
N ILE A 741 -17.53 -37.57 -18.17
CA ILE A 741 -16.76 -38.56 -17.42
C ILE A 741 -17.56 -39.85 -17.32
N LEU A 742 -16.91 -40.97 -17.62
CA LEU A 742 -17.43 -42.32 -17.54
C LEU A 742 -16.72 -43.09 -16.44
N ARG A 743 -17.47 -43.90 -15.69
CA ARG A 743 -16.93 -44.92 -14.79
C ARG A 743 -17.44 -46.29 -15.20
N PHE A 744 -16.54 -47.26 -15.21
CA PHE A 744 -16.81 -48.68 -15.36
C PHE A 744 -16.13 -49.43 -14.20
N VAL A 745 -16.77 -50.48 -13.72
CA VAL A 745 -16.14 -51.46 -12.82
C VAL A 745 -16.07 -52.78 -13.57
N LEU A 746 -14.87 -53.28 -13.80
CA LEU A 746 -14.62 -54.51 -14.53
C LEU A 746 -14.33 -55.66 -13.56
N THR A 747 -14.77 -56.86 -13.91
CA THR A 747 -14.36 -58.09 -13.24
C THR A 747 -12.91 -58.47 -13.60
N ASP A 748 -12.37 -59.49 -12.96
CA ASP A 748 -11.05 -60.08 -13.25
C ASP A 748 -10.94 -60.66 -14.66
N GLN A 749 -12.06 -60.87 -15.35
CA GLN A 749 -12.15 -61.27 -16.75
C GLN A 749 -12.49 -60.10 -17.69
N LEU A 750 -12.39 -58.85 -17.21
CA LEU A 750 -12.67 -57.62 -17.95
C LEU A 750 -14.12 -57.49 -18.45
N TYR A 751 -15.07 -58.12 -17.76
CA TYR A 751 -16.50 -57.90 -17.98
C TYR A 751 -16.99 -56.71 -17.17
N ILE A 752 -17.87 -55.90 -17.76
CA ILE A 752 -18.40 -54.71 -17.11
C ILE A 752 -19.45 -55.13 -16.09
N SER A 753 -19.13 -54.96 -14.81
CA SER A 753 -20.05 -55.25 -13.70
C SER A 753 -20.90 -54.06 -13.29
N GLU A 754 -20.38 -52.84 -13.40
CA GLU A 754 -21.08 -51.61 -13.00
C GLU A 754 -20.69 -50.44 -13.92
N ILE A 755 -21.61 -49.51 -14.17
CA ILE A 755 -21.37 -48.28 -14.96
C ILE A 755 -21.95 -47.05 -14.28
N SER A 756 -21.38 -45.86 -14.55
CA SER A 756 -21.96 -44.58 -14.11
C SER A 756 -23.21 -44.17 -14.90
N PRO A 757 -24.14 -43.39 -14.31
CA PRO A 757 -25.35 -42.91 -15.00
C PRO A 757 -25.08 -42.12 -16.30
N ASN A 758 -23.97 -41.37 -16.35
CA ASN A 758 -23.61 -40.57 -17.52
C ASN A 758 -23.06 -41.41 -18.70
N THR A 759 -22.73 -42.68 -18.46
CA THR A 759 -22.25 -43.62 -19.49
C THR A 759 -23.29 -43.88 -20.56
N GLU A 760 -24.56 -43.99 -20.16
CA GLU A 760 -25.64 -44.24 -21.11
C GLU A 760 -25.82 -43.09 -22.10
N SER A 761 -25.76 -41.85 -21.60
CA SER A 761 -25.95 -40.66 -22.42
C SER A 761 -24.78 -40.40 -23.37
N LEU A 762 -23.55 -40.73 -22.99
CA LEU A 762 -22.35 -40.35 -23.74
C LEU A 762 -21.97 -41.38 -24.80
N LEU A 763 -22.11 -42.68 -24.50
CA LEU A 763 -21.83 -43.76 -25.46
C LEU A 763 -23.11 -44.25 -26.18
N GLY A 764 -24.29 -43.83 -25.71
CA GLY A 764 -25.58 -44.13 -26.33
C GLY A 764 -26.12 -45.55 -26.09
N TYR A 765 -25.48 -46.33 -25.23
CA TYR A 765 -25.94 -47.67 -24.81
C TYR A 765 -26.79 -47.59 -23.54
N LYS A 766 -27.72 -48.51 -23.31
CA LYS A 766 -28.37 -48.64 -21.98
C LYS A 766 -27.55 -49.54 -21.06
N ALA A 767 -27.68 -49.40 -19.75
CA ALA A 767 -26.93 -50.18 -18.77
C ALA A 767 -27.11 -51.69 -18.97
N GLY A 768 -28.32 -52.13 -19.29
CA GLY A 768 -28.61 -53.53 -19.60
C GLY A 768 -27.90 -54.09 -20.85
N ASP A 769 -27.47 -53.22 -21.77
CA ASP A 769 -26.76 -53.63 -22.99
C ASP A 769 -25.23 -53.72 -22.80
N ILE A 770 -24.72 -53.13 -21.71
CA ILE A 770 -23.29 -53.03 -21.40
C ILE A 770 -22.88 -53.95 -20.24
N ILE A 771 -23.71 -54.05 -19.21
CA ILE A 771 -23.44 -54.88 -18.05
C ILE A 771 -23.33 -56.36 -18.48
N ASP A 772 -22.38 -57.07 -17.89
CA ASP A 772 -21.99 -58.45 -18.20
C ASP A 772 -21.47 -58.66 -19.64
N GLN A 773 -21.10 -57.58 -20.35
CA GLN A 773 -20.34 -57.66 -21.60
C GLN A 773 -18.84 -57.43 -21.35
N SER A 774 -18.00 -58.06 -22.16
CA SER A 774 -16.54 -57.80 -22.12
C SER A 774 -16.25 -56.38 -22.63
N ILE A 775 -15.39 -55.65 -21.92
CA ILE A 775 -14.95 -54.29 -22.31
C ILE A 775 -14.32 -54.27 -23.71
N ASN A 776 -13.73 -55.40 -24.13
CA ASN A 776 -13.12 -55.57 -25.45
C ASN A 776 -14.12 -55.37 -26.60
N ARG A 777 -15.42 -55.58 -26.36
CA ARG A 777 -16.48 -55.31 -27.34
C ARG A 777 -16.57 -53.82 -27.71
N PHE A 778 -16.17 -52.94 -26.80
CA PHE A 778 -16.30 -51.49 -26.94
C PHE A 778 -14.96 -50.82 -27.29
N LEU A 779 -13.88 -51.59 -27.45
CA LEU A 779 -12.54 -51.09 -27.73
C LEU A 779 -12.12 -51.41 -29.17
N PRO A 780 -11.36 -50.52 -29.83
CA PRO A 780 -10.60 -50.87 -31.03
C PRO A 780 -9.57 -51.97 -30.76
N ALA A 781 -9.29 -52.79 -31.77
CA ALA A 781 -8.42 -53.97 -31.65
C ALA A 781 -7.01 -53.61 -31.15
N GLU A 782 -6.50 -52.46 -31.55
CA GLU A 782 -5.22 -51.88 -31.14
C GLU A 782 -5.12 -51.58 -29.64
N HIS A 783 -6.25 -51.39 -28.95
CA HIS A 783 -6.32 -51.00 -27.53
C HIS A 783 -6.61 -52.16 -26.59
N ILE A 784 -7.02 -53.32 -27.10
CA ILE A 784 -7.36 -54.52 -26.31
C ILE A 784 -6.16 -54.99 -25.48
N ASN A 785 -4.96 -54.98 -26.08
CA ASN A 785 -3.74 -55.45 -25.42
C ASN A 785 -3.39 -54.63 -24.17
N ILE A 786 -3.80 -53.36 -24.09
CA ILE A 786 -3.55 -52.49 -22.94
C ILE A 786 -4.31 -53.00 -21.70
N PHE A 787 -5.56 -53.44 -21.88
CA PHE A 787 -6.38 -53.97 -20.78
C PHE A 787 -5.94 -55.37 -20.37
N GLU A 788 -5.58 -56.23 -21.32
CA GLU A 788 -5.03 -57.56 -21.00
C GLU A 788 -3.70 -57.46 -20.26
N GLN A 789 -2.82 -56.53 -20.65
CA GLN A 789 -1.59 -56.25 -19.92
C GLN A 789 -1.89 -55.73 -18.50
N THR A 790 -2.85 -54.82 -18.35
CA THR A 790 -3.31 -54.34 -17.03
C THR A 790 -3.76 -55.49 -16.14
N ARG A 791 -4.58 -56.38 -16.69
CA ARG A 791 -5.14 -57.55 -16.01
C ARG A 791 -4.04 -58.53 -15.58
N GLN A 792 -3.08 -58.84 -16.46
CA GLN A 792 -1.97 -59.72 -16.13
C GLN A 792 -1.07 -59.15 -15.03
N ASN A 793 -0.76 -57.87 -15.09
CA ASN A 793 0.06 -57.21 -14.07
C ASN A 793 -0.66 -57.21 -12.70
N CYS A 794 -1.99 -57.04 -12.69
CA CYS A 794 -2.78 -57.15 -11.47
C CYS A 794 -2.80 -58.58 -10.91
N ILE A 795 -2.91 -59.61 -11.75
CA ILE A 795 -2.86 -61.03 -11.35
C ILE A 795 -1.49 -61.37 -10.73
N LEU A 796 -0.42 -60.78 -11.24
CA LEU A 796 0.95 -60.95 -10.73
C LEU A 796 1.22 -60.16 -9.43
N GLY A 797 0.20 -59.53 -8.84
CA GLY A 797 0.32 -58.79 -7.58
C GLY A 797 1.02 -57.45 -7.70
N GLN A 798 1.23 -56.94 -8.93
CA GLN A 798 1.79 -55.62 -9.14
C GLN A 798 0.68 -54.58 -8.98
N HIS A 799 0.68 -53.88 -7.85
CA HIS A 799 -0.34 -52.89 -7.52
C HIS A 799 0.00 -51.53 -8.10
N TYR A 800 -0.45 -51.24 -9.32
CA TYR A 800 -0.38 -49.86 -9.84
C TYR A 800 -1.57 -49.47 -10.70
N THR A 801 -1.86 -48.17 -10.65
CA THR A 801 -2.82 -47.50 -11.51
C THR A 801 -2.17 -47.24 -12.88
N MET A 802 -2.86 -47.56 -13.97
CA MET A 802 -2.40 -47.23 -15.32
C MET A 802 -3.25 -46.15 -15.96
N MET A 803 -2.57 -45.10 -16.44
CA MET A 803 -3.20 -44.02 -17.19
C MET A 803 -2.93 -44.19 -18.68
N ASN A 804 -3.96 -44.23 -19.51
CA ASN A 804 -3.83 -44.41 -20.95
C ASN A 804 -4.84 -43.54 -21.69
N VAL A 805 -4.51 -43.12 -22.92
CA VAL A 805 -5.50 -42.54 -23.83
C VAL A 805 -6.05 -43.65 -24.70
N LEU A 806 -7.37 -43.81 -24.73
CA LEU A 806 -8.05 -44.93 -25.37
C LEU A 806 -9.31 -44.44 -26.07
N ASP A 807 -9.56 -45.00 -27.25
CA ASP A 807 -10.84 -44.82 -27.96
C ASP A 807 -11.85 -45.88 -27.52
N LEU A 808 -13.12 -45.48 -27.40
CA LEU A 808 -14.27 -46.36 -27.19
C LEU A 808 -15.28 -46.19 -28.31
N TYR A 809 -15.93 -47.28 -28.71
CA TYR A 809 -17.03 -47.25 -29.67
C TYR A 809 -18.36 -46.88 -28.99
N THR A 810 -19.12 -46.03 -29.64
CA THR A 810 -20.51 -45.71 -29.28
C THR A 810 -21.48 -46.72 -29.91
N CYS A 811 -22.75 -46.71 -29.48
CA CYS A 811 -23.79 -47.59 -30.03
C CYS A 811 -24.04 -47.42 -31.53
N ASN A 812 -23.67 -46.26 -32.09
CA ASN A 812 -23.79 -45.95 -33.52
C ASN A 812 -22.52 -46.30 -34.32
N GLY A 813 -21.46 -46.79 -33.67
CA GLY A 813 -20.20 -47.19 -34.31
C GLY A 813 -19.14 -46.10 -34.39
N ASP A 814 -19.42 -44.90 -33.90
CA ASP A 814 -18.44 -43.81 -33.83
C ASP A 814 -17.38 -44.05 -32.74
N ARG A 815 -16.15 -43.60 -32.97
CA ARG A 815 -15.05 -43.65 -31.98
C ARG A 815 -14.96 -42.33 -31.21
N LEU A 816 -14.90 -42.43 -29.89
CA LEU A 816 -14.66 -41.30 -29.00
C LEU A 816 -13.40 -41.54 -28.16
N THR A 817 -12.54 -40.53 -28.06
CA THR A 817 -11.24 -40.62 -27.38
C THR A 817 -11.32 -40.17 -25.93
N PHE A 818 -10.78 -40.98 -25.03
CA PHE A 818 -10.81 -40.74 -23.59
C PHE A 818 -9.43 -40.82 -22.97
N LEU A 819 -9.17 -39.95 -21.98
CA LEU A 819 -8.08 -40.17 -21.02
C LEU A 819 -8.62 -41.06 -19.90
N CYS A 820 -8.06 -42.25 -19.81
CA CYS A 820 -8.52 -43.32 -18.94
C CYS A 820 -7.54 -43.58 -17.81
N ASN A 821 -8.08 -43.85 -16.63
CA ASN A 821 -7.33 -44.17 -15.44
C ASN A 821 -7.88 -45.46 -14.82
N THR A 822 -7.10 -46.54 -14.90
CA THR A 822 -7.48 -47.87 -14.43
C THR A 822 -6.77 -48.17 -13.12
N HIS A 823 -7.51 -48.53 -12.07
CA HIS A 823 -6.98 -48.89 -10.76
C HIS A 823 -7.61 -50.18 -10.25
N MET A 824 -6.90 -50.86 -9.35
CA MET A 824 -7.40 -52.07 -8.72
C MET A 824 -8.35 -51.74 -7.57
N LEU A 825 -9.49 -52.42 -7.52
CA LEU A 825 -10.44 -52.35 -6.42
C LEU A 825 -10.34 -53.68 -5.63
N VAL A 826 -9.93 -53.59 -4.37
CA VAL A 826 -9.85 -54.75 -3.46
C VAL A 826 -11.01 -54.64 -2.47
N GLU A 827 -11.96 -55.58 -2.52
CA GLU A 827 -13.10 -55.62 -1.59
C GLU A 827 -13.01 -56.80 -0.62
N GLY A 828 -12.67 -56.50 0.64
CA GLY A 828 -12.79 -57.43 1.76
C GLY A 828 -11.81 -58.61 1.74
N ARG A 829 -11.73 -59.33 2.87
CA ARG A 829 -10.66 -60.31 3.14
C ARG A 829 -10.72 -61.60 2.31
N ARG A 830 -11.79 -61.87 1.52
CA ARG A 830 -11.88 -62.98 0.55
C ARG A 830 -12.98 -62.72 -0.51
N LYS A 831 -12.63 -62.27 -1.73
CA LYS A 831 -13.18 -62.69 -3.06
C LYS A 831 -13.04 -61.60 -4.16
N ALA A 832 -12.77 -62.08 -5.39
CA ALA A 832 -12.81 -61.44 -6.72
C ALA A 832 -12.08 -60.09 -6.91
N MET A 833 -11.02 -60.12 -7.72
CA MET A 833 -10.31 -58.91 -8.16
C MET A 833 -11.20 -58.12 -9.12
N LYS A 834 -11.45 -56.83 -8.83
CA LYS A 834 -12.17 -55.92 -9.73
C LYS A 834 -11.24 -54.78 -10.16
N LEU A 835 -11.44 -54.26 -11.36
CA LEU A 835 -10.72 -53.10 -11.90
C LEU A 835 -11.66 -51.92 -12.03
N GLY A 836 -11.37 -50.83 -11.32
CA GLY A 836 -12.07 -49.56 -11.48
C GLY A 836 -11.48 -48.79 -12.65
N PHE A 837 -12.33 -48.38 -13.58
CA PHE A 837 -11.94 -47.66 -14.80
C PHE A 837 -12.68 -46.32 -14.85
N LEU A 838 -11.94 -45.22 -14.87
CA LEU A 838 -12.48 -43.86 -14.98
C LEU A 838 -11.94 -43.21 -16.26
N ALA A 839 -12.83 -42.73 -17.12
CA ALA A 839 -12.48 -42.20 -18.43
C ALA A 839 -13.09 -40.82 -18.64
N GLN A 840 -12.27 -39.83 -19.00
CA GLN A 840 -12.71 -38.48 -19.32
C GLN A 840 -12.61 -38.25 -20.82
N LEU A 841 -13.70 -37.80 -21.45
CA LEU A 841 -13.72 -37.49 -22.87
C LEU A 841 -12.75 -36.35 -23.18
N ILE A 842 -11.87 -36.54 -24.16
CA ILE A 842 -10.91 -35.52 -24.60
C ILE A 842 -11.10 -35.20 -26.08
N ASP A 843 -10.63 -34.03 -26.50
CA ASP A 843 -10.65 -33.61 -27.90
C ASP A 843 -9.64 -34.45 -28.72
N PRO A 844 -10.04 -35.09 -29.83
CA PRO A 844 -9.12 -35.81 -30.71
C PRO A 844 -7.92 -34.97 -31.18
N LEU A 845 -8.07 -33.66 -31.34
CA LEU A 845 -6.98 -32.77 -31.74
C LEU A 845 -5.91 -32.59 -30.66
N ALA A 846 -6.27 -32.84 -29.39
CA ALA A 846 -5.36 -32.74 -28.24
C ALA A 846 -4.79 -34.12 -27.82
N GLN A 847 -5.13 -35.20 -28.55
CA GLN A 847 -4.74 -36.57 -28.21
C GLN A 847 -3.23 -36.73 -28.00
N ASN A 848 -2.39 -36.14 -28.85
CA ASN A 848 -0.93 -36.21 -28.73
C ASN A 848 -0.39 -35.59 -27.42
N GLU A 849 -0.99 -34.50 -26.94
CA GLU A 849 -0.59 -33.86 -25.68
C GLU A 849 -0.99 -34.72 -24.47
N PHE A 850 -2.20 -35.30 -24.52
CA PHE A 850 -2.67 -36.22 -23.49
C PHE A 850 -1.92 -37.56 -23.49
N ASP A 851 -1.47 -38.03 -24.66
CA ASP A 851 -0.60 -39.21 -24.78
C ASP A 851 0.76 -38.96 -24.15
N GLN A 852 1.36 -37.79 -24.39
CA GLN A 852 2.61 -37.40 -23.74
C GLN A 852 2.44 -37.29 -22.22
N TYR A 853 1.30 -36.73 -21.77
CA TYR A 853 0.96 -36.65 -20.36
C TYR A 853 0.81 -38.04 -19.72
N ALA A 854 0.01 -38.93 -20.30
CA ALA A 854 -0.20 -40.28 -19.80
C ALA A 854 1.12 -41.08 -19.74
N ARG A 855 1.98 -40.95 -20.76
CA ARG A 855 3.31 -41.57 -20.79
C ARG A 855 4.21 -41.03 -19.68
N LYS A 856 4.23 -39.71 -19.46
CA LYS A 856 5.02 -39.10 -18.39
C LYS A 856 4.57 -39.61 -17.02
N GLN A 857 3.26 -39.68 -16.78
CA GLN A 857 2.68 -40.16 -15.51
C GLN A 857 3.00 -41.64 -15.24
N ASN A 858 2.87 -42.51 -16.26
CA ASN A 858 3.24 -43.92 -16.11
C ASN A 858 4.76 -44.09 -15.90
N PHE A 859 5.60 -43.28 -16.55
CA PHE A 859 7.05 -43.32 -16.43
C PHE A 859 7.56 -42.85 -15.05
N GLU A 860 6.98 -41.78 -14.49
CA GLU A 860 7.31 -41.32 -13.15
C GLU A 860 6.90 -42.34 -12.08
N ARG A 861 5.77 -43.03 -12.26
CA ARG A 861 5.35 -44.11 -11.35
C ARG A 861 6.23 -45.36 -11.43
N LEU A 862 6.71 -45.73 -12.61
CA LEU A 862 7.68 -46.84 -12.76
C LEU A 862 9.00 -46.56 -12.02
N LYS A 863 9.45 -45.30 -11.97
CA LYS A 863 10.65 -44.89 -11.20
C LYS A 863 10.46 -45.05 -9.69
N THR A 864 9.28 -44.74 -9.15
CA THR A 864 9.00 -44.92 -7.72
C THR A 864 8.96 -46.39 -7.30
N THR A 865 8.51 -47.30 -8.17
CA THR A 865 8.48 -48.75 -7.87
C THR A 865 9.86 -49.39 -7.99
N THR A 866 10.70 -48.98 -8.95
CA THR A 866 12.08 -49.50 -9.09
C THR A 866 13.03 -49.05 -7.97
N GLN A 867 12.73 -47.95 -7.27
CA GLN A 867 13.47 -47.55 -6.07
C GLN A 867 13.22 -48.47 -4.86
N GLN A 868 12.06 -49.15 -4.79
CA GLN A 868 11.75 -50.12 -3.74
C GLN A 868 12.38 -51.52 -3.98
N GLU A 869 12.88 -51.83 -5.17
CA GLU A 869 13.51 -53.13 -5.49
C GLU A 869 15.05 -53.15 -5.39
N SER A 870 15.68 -52.06 -4.91
CA SER A 870 17.15 -52.00 -4.73
C SER A 870 17.67 -52.63 -3.42
N THR A 871 16.80 -53.27 -2.64
CA THR A 871 17.15 -54.04 -1.44
C THR A 871 16.77 -55.52 -1.56
N LEU A 872 17.15 -56.20 -2.64
CA LEU A 872 17.26 -57.67 -2.67
C LEU A 872 17.89 -58.18 -3.99
N VAL A 873 19.18 -57.94 -4.21
CA VAL A 873 19.98 -58.84 -5.07
C VAL A 873 21.36 -59.06 -4.44
N SER A 874 21.47 -60.14 -3.66
CA SER A 874 22.74 -60.85 -3.49
C SER A 874 22.48 -62.35 -3.58
N ASN A 875 23.14 -62.98 -4.56
CA ASN A 875 23.21 -64.42 -4.85
C ASN A 875 22.17 -64.96 -5.84
N ILE A 876 22.54 -65.05 -7.12
CA ILE A 876 23.05 -66.30 -7.74
C ILE A 876 23.71 -65.96 -9.07
N ASN A 877 24.84 -66.61 -9.32
CA ASN A 877 25.78 -66.36 -10.39
C ASN A 877 25.64 -67.41 -11.51
N LEU A 878 25.85 -66.94 -12.75
CA LEU A 878 26.34 -67.58 -13.97
C LEU A 878 26.39 -69.11 -14.10
N ASN A 879 25.67 -69.63 -15.11
CA ASN A 879 26.12 -70.68 -16.04
C ASN A 879 25.30 -70.51 -17.35
N ASN A 880 25.94 -70.21 -18.49
CA ASN A 880 26.21 -71.17 -19.58
C ASN A 880 24.96 -71.97 -20.00
N LEU A 881 24.46 -72.03 -21.24
CA LEU A 881 25.00 -71.92 -22.60
C LEU A 881 23.76 -71.83 -23.53
N ALA A 882 23.76 -70.96 -24.54
CA ALA A 882 23.82 -71.35 -25.96
C ALA A 882 23.02 -72.60 -26.37
N THR A 883 21.93 -72.41 -27.13
CA THR A 883 21.79 -72.96 -28.49
C THR A 883 20.63 -72.35 -29.25
N ALA A 884 20.87 -72.20 -30.55
CA ALA A 884 20.00 -71.67 -31.58
C ALA A 884 18.81 -72.58 -31.91
N ASN A 885 17.82 -71.97 -32.57
CA ASN A 885 16.97 -72.49 -33.67
C ASN A 885 16.59 -73.97 -33.67
N ILE A 886 15.31 -74.25 -33.93
CA ILE A 886 14.86 -74.90 -35.18
C ILE A 886 13.33 -74.89 -35.27
N LEU A 887 12.86 -74.51 -36.47
CA LEU A 887 11.52 -74.71 -37.00
C LEU A 887 11.06 -76.18 -36.97
N SER A 888 9.76 -76.43 -36.82
CA SER A 888 8.88 -76.86 -37.93
C SER A 888 7.65 -77.66 -37.48
N CYS A 889 6.54 -77.33 -38.14
CA CYS A 889 5.41 -78.17 -38.54
C CYS A 889 4.65 -78.98 -37.47
N LYS A 890 3.48 -78.48 -37.11
CA LYS A 890 2.21 -79.00 -37.65
C LYS A 890 1.18 -77.90 -37.79
#